data_AF-A0A2V8V6A8-F1
#
_entry.id   AF-A0A2V8V6A8-F1
#
_cell.length_a   1.000
_cell.length_b   1.000
_cell.length_c   1.000
_cell.angle_alpha   90.00
_cell.angle_beta   90.00
_cell.angle_gamma   90.00
#
_symmetry.space_group_name_H-M   'P 1'
#
loop_
_entity.id
_entity.type
_entity.pdbx_description
1 polymer ?
#
loop_
_entity_poly.entity_id
_entity_poly.type
_entity_poly.pdbx_seq_one_letter_code
_entity_poly.pdbx_strand_id
1 'polypeptide(L)'
;MRLAGVVLFCFQLWAQDARYAPQGDQIPGPPTPAEFSTWLNDIRHWRAERLIRAGYSSKEYERPELAWSQRDYVQPQMMIEDRFFYNAAAGKYTVDRYLDDLEKRYGGIDSVLIWPVYPNVGIDNRNQYDLTRDMPGGVPGLLQMIADFHRRGVRVFFPVMPWDQGTRDEGVPNWVATARLMAEIGADGVNGDTFNGMPRAFRDASDATGHPLVFEPEHYNTDEERLAWNNQSWGYWEYPFVPSVSKLKWLEPRHMVNVCRRWGRDKTDDLQYAFFNGVGYESWENIWGIWNQITPRDAEALRRVARIERQFAELLVSADWEPHTPTLQHGAFASKFSRGGRTLWTVVNRNQYQLAGRQLEIPYTAPTRYYDVWSGVAIEPEVHGDHATLSFAMEPHGFGGVLAVSASSDAALEEFLAEMQRLARTPLAAYSHNWTFLPQQMVKIAPTAAVPTPPQGMVRIPAVRFEFRISGIEIEGSNDIGVDVQYPWEDSPRRHHLHTLDVKSFYIDRYPVTNAEFKKFLDATRYHPSDDHSFLKDWTHGSYPEGWANKPVTWVSLEDARAYAKWAGKRLPHEWEWQYAAQGSDSRVYPWGSQWEAAAVPVAETRRVMRGPDDVNAHPRGASPFGVEDLVGNVWQWTDEFVDEHTRAGILRGGSYYQPQGSHWYFPQAYKLSEHGKYLLMSPGKDRSAAVGFRCAVDTE
;
A
#
# COMPACT_ATOMS: atom_id res chain seq x y z
N MET A 1 19.81 -40.02 67.06
CA MET A 1 19.91 -38.70 66.42
C MET A 1 19.82 -38.91 64.92
N ARG A 2 18.84 -38.28 64.27
CA ARG A 2 18.46 -38.46 62.85
C ARG A 2 19.55 -37.97 61.90
N LEU A 3 19.68 -38.62 60.75
CA LEU A 3 19.69 -37.96 59.42
C LEU A 3 19.66 -39.04 58.34
N ALA A 4 18.47 -39.28 57.79
CA ALA A 4 18.27 -39.99 56.53
C ALA A 4 18.52 -38.99 55.39
N GLY A 5 19.53 -39.26 54.57
CA GLY A 5 19.75 -38.55 53.32
C GLY A 5 18.80 -39.10 52.25
N VAL A 6 17.71 -38.38 51.99
CA VAL A 6 16.90 -38.56 50.79
C VAL A 6 17.56 -37.75 49.68
N VAL A 7 18.14 -38.46 48.72
CA VAL A 7 18.59 -37.88 47.44
C VAL A 7 17.33 -37.51 46.66
N LEU A 8 16.99 -36.21 46.63
CA LEU A 8 16.07 -35.69 45.62
C LEU A 8 16.80 -35.69 44.28
N PHE A 9 16.44 -36.61 43.39
CA PHE A 9 16.68 -36.45 41.96
C PHE A 9 15.80 -35.29 41.48
N CYS A 10 16.39 -34.08 41.40
CA CYS A 10 15.85 -33.04 40.55
C CYS A 10 15.98 -33.52 39.10
N PHE A 11 14.90 -34.01 38.52
CA PHE A 11 14.76 -33.98 37.07
C PHE A 11 14.74 -32.50 36.67
N GLN A 12 15.88 -31.97 36.28
CA GLN A 12 15.91 -30.86 35.34
C GLN A 12 15.23 -31.39 34.07
N LEU A 13 13.95 -31.09 33.90
CA LEU A 13 13.31 -31.13 32.59
C LEU A 13 14.01 -30.06 31.75
N TRP A 14 14.97 -30.49 30.95
CA TRP A 14 15.43 -29.70 29.82
C TRP A 14 14.19 -29.43 28.99
N ALA A 15 13.81 -28.16 28.85
CA ALA A 15 12.73 -27.75 27.97
C ALA A 15 13.02 -28.34 26.58
N GLN A 16 12.25 -29.35 26.18
CA GLN A 16 12.34 -29.84 24.80
C GLN A 16 11.76 -28.73 23.93
N ASP A 17 12.62 -28.09 23.15
CA ASP A 17 12.16 -27.27 22.04
C ASP A 17 11.22 -28.12 21.18
N ALA A 18 10.04 -27.58 20.87
CA ALA A 18 9.03 -28.26 20.07
C ALA A 18 9.66 -28.81 18.78
N ARG A 19 9.33 -30.06 18.42
CA ARG A 19 9.91 -30.71 17.24
C ARG A 19 9.57 -29.94 15.95
N TYR A 20 8.42 -29.27 15.94
CA TYR A 20 7.93 -28.48 14.81
C TYR A 20 7.75 -27.00 15.22
N ALA A 21 8.79 -26.40 15.81
CA ALA A 21 8.80 -24.97 16.14
C ALA A 21 8.54 -24.08 14.89
N PRO A 22 7.95 -22.88 15.08
CA PRO A 22 7.73 -21.94 13.98
C PRO A 22 9.03 -21.54 13.27
N GLN A 23 8.92 -21.29 11.97
CA GLN A 23 9.93 -20.66 11.11
C GLN A 23 9.40 -19.27 10.73
N GLY A 24 9.92 -18.23 11.37
CA GLY A 24 9.37 -16.88 11.24
C GLY A 24 7.93 -16.82 11.75
N ASP A 25 6.98 -16.46 10.89
CA ASP A 25 5.56 -16.33 11.21
C ASP A 25 4.71 -17.54 10.86
N GLN A 26 5.35 -18.64 10.45
CA GLN A 26 4.68 -19.84 9.97
C GLN A 26 5.18 -21.10 10.69
N ILE A 27 4.27 -21.98 11.08
CA ILE A 27 4.57 -23.30 11.65
C ILE A 27 4.51 -24.32 10.50
N PRO A 28 5.58 -25.10 10.24
CA PRO A 28 5.56 -26.14 9.21
C PRO A 28 4.44 -27.16 9.44
N GLY A 29 3.77 -27.58 8.36
CA GLY A 29 2.79 -28.66 8.41
C GLY A 29 3.40 -30.03 8.74
N PRO A 30 2.58 -31.05 9.03
CA PRO A 30 3.07 -32.39 9.32
C PRO A 30 3.79 -32.98 8.09
N PRO A 31 4.90 -33.74 8.26
CA PRO A 31 5.62 -34.33 7.14
C PRO A 31 4.78 -35.35 6.35
N THR A 32 3.90 -36.07 7.04
CA THR A 32 2.99 -37.06 6.46
C THR A 32 1.64 -37.06 7.20
N PRO A 33 0.54 -37.50 6.57
CA PRO A 33 -0.75 -37.65 7.26
C PRO A 33 -0.68 -38.58 8.48
N ALA A 34 0.20 -39.59 8.47
CA ALA A 34 0.38 -40.53 9.58
C ALA A 34 1.00 -39.88 10.83
N GLU A 35 1.75 -38.78 10.67
CA GLU A 35 2.34 -38.04 11.78
C GLU A 35 1.43 -36.94 12.35
N PHE A 36 0.23 -36.75 11.78
CA PHE A 36 -0.71 -35.69 12.14
C PHE A 36 -0.96 -35.58 13.65
N SER A 37 -1.34 -36.68 14.32
CA SER A 37 -1.67 -36.64 15.75
C SER A 37 -0.46 -36.28 16.61
N THR A 38 0.73 -36.76 16.26
CA THR A 38 1.98 -36.44 16.97
C THR A 38 2.35 -34.96 16.76
N TRP A 39 2.26 -34.49 15.52
CA TRP A 39 2.52 -33.10 15.16
C TRP A 39 1.55 -32.13 15.85
N LEU A 40 0.25 -32.42 15.83
CA LEU A 40 -0.78 -31.56 16.45
C LEU A 40 -0.56 -31.45 17.96
N ASN A 41 -0.20 -32.55 18.62
CA ASN A 41 0.11 -32.54 20.05
C ASN A 41 1.36 -31.73 20.37
N ASP A 42 2.40 -31.80 19.53
CA ASP A 42 3.63 -31.01 19.68
C ASP A 42 3.34 -29.50 19.58
N ILE A 43 2.60 -29.04 18.56
CA ILE A 43 2.30 -27.61 18.39
C ILE A 43 1.29 -27.09 19.43
N ARG A 44 0.43 -27.96 19.98
CA ARG A 44 -0.43 -27.63 21.14
C ARG A 44 0.38 -27.42 22.40
N HIS A 45 1.35 -28.31 22.65
CA HIS A 45 2.28 -28.16 23.77
C HIS A 45 3.09 -26.86 23.64
N TRP A 46 3.62 -26.60 22.45
CA TRP A 46 4.32 -25.35 22.12
C TRP A 46 3.47 -24.11 22.39
N ARG A 47 2.21 -24.09 21.93
CA ARG A 47 1.29 -22.97 22.17
C ARG A 47 1.08 -22.70 23.66
N ALA A 48 0.79 -23.74 24.44
CA ALA A 48 0.55 -23.60 25.88
C ALA A 48 1.79 -23.07 26.60
N GLU A 49 2.95 -23.64 26.31
CA GLU A 49 4.22 -23.15 26.85
C GLU A 49 4.47 -21.69 26.47
N ARG A 50 4.21 -21.33 25.20
CA ARG A 50 4.60 -20.03 24.69
C ARG A 50 3.77 -18.89 25.25
N LEU A 51 2.45 -19.08 25.35
CA LEU A 51 1.56 -18.09 25.96
C LEU A 51 1.93 -17.84 27.44
N ILE A 52 2.36 -18.87 28.17
CA ILE A 52 2.85 -18.72 29.56
C ILE A 52 4.15 -17.91 29.59
N ARG A 53 5.12 -18.24 28.74
CA ARG A 53 6.41 -17.52 28.67
C ARG A 53 6.24 -16.05 28.28
N ALA A 54 5.30 -15.76 27.38
CA ALA A 54 4.99 -14.40 26.94
C ALA A 54 4.20 -13.58 27.97
N GLY A 55 3.72 -14.19 29.07
CA GLY A 55 2.84 -13.50 30.02
C GLY A 55 1.54 -13.04 29.36
N TYR A 56 1.04 -13.79 28.38
CA TYR A 56 -0.05 -13.37 27.50
C TYR A 56 -1.33 -13.01 28.26
N SER A 57 -2.04 -11.99 27.75
CA SER A 57 -3.37 -11.59 28.21
C SER A 57 -4.32 -11.43 27.04
N SER A 58 -5.53 -12.00 27.17
CA SER A 58 -6.59 -11.91 26.15
C SER A 58 -7.43 -10.64 26.22
N LYS A 59 -7.16 -9.75 27.18
CA LYS A 59 -8.01 -8.59 27.49
C LYS A 59 -8.34 -7.74 26.25
N GLU A 60 -7.35 -7.44 25.42
CA GLU A 60 -7.56 -6.58 24.25
C GLU A 60 -8.42 -7.25 23.16
N TYR A 61 -8.48 -8.58 23.10
CA TYR A 61 -9.39 -9.31 22.20
C TYR A 61 -10.81 -9.50 22.77
N GLU A 62 -11.01 -9.20 24.04
CA GLU A 62 -12.31 -9.28 24.72
C GLU A 62 -13.03 -7.94 24.75
N ARG A 63 -12.36 -6.85 24.36
CA ARG A 63 -12.90 -5.50 24.27
C ARG A 63 -14.01 -5.43 23.20
N PRO A 64 -15.26 -5.08 23.56
CA PRO A 64 -16.35 -4.98 22.61
C PRO A 64 -16.07 -4.01 21.45
N GLU A 65 -15.37 -2.91 21.74
CA GLU A 65 -15.02 -1.89 20.75
C GLU A 65 -13.98 -2.36 19.71
N LEU A 66 -13.18 -3.38 20.01
CA LEU A 66 -12.18 -3.96 19.09
C LEU A 66 -12.62 -5.30 18.49
N ALA A 67 -13.74 -5.88 18.96
CA ALA A 67 -14.16 -7.23 18.58
C ALA A 67 -14.41 -7.41 17.07
N TRP A 68 -14.68 -6.32 16.34
CA TRP A 68 -14.86 -6.36 14.89
C TRP A 68 -13.57 -6.76 14.15
N SER A 69 -12.38 -6.50 14.72
CA SER A 69 -11.09 -6.78 14.07
C SER A 69 -10.88 -8.29 13.80
N GLN A 70 -11.63 -9.13 14.51
CA GLN A 70 -11.61 -10.58 14.39
C GLN A 70 -12.35 -11.09 13.13
N ARG A 71 -12.99 -10.17 12.38
CA ARG A 71 -13.78 -10.44 11.18
C ARG A 71 -13.32 -9.62 9.97
N ASP A 72 -12.10 -9.10 10.02
CA ASP A 72 -11.51 -8.25 8.98
C ASP A 72 -10.81 -9.11 7.89
N TYR A 73 -11.61 -9.73 7.03
CA TYR A 73 -11.11 -10.74 6.09
C TYR A 73 -10.56 -10.15 4.79
N VAL A 74 -11.07 -8.98 4.38
CA VAL A 74 -10.59 -8.30 3.17
C VAL A 74 -10.31 -6.84 3.49
N GLN A 75 -9.03 -6.49 3.47
CA GLN A 75 -8.53 -5.13 3.66
C GLN A 75 -7.70 -4.75 2.42
N PRO A 76 -8.05 -3.71 1.65
CA PRO A 76 -7.15 -3.13 0.68
C PRO A 76 -6.29 -2.04 1.30
N GLN A 77 -5.03 -2.01 0.89
CA GLN A 77 -4.23 -0.80 0.95
C GLN A 77 -4.56 0.08 -0.24
N MET A 78 -5.10 1.27 0.05
CA MET A 78 -5.54 2.25 -0.91
C MET A 78 -4.63 3.48 -0.89
N MET A 79 -3.96 3.71 -2.00
CA MET A 79 -3.26 4.96 -2.26
C MET A 79 -4.28 6.07 -2.48
N ILE A 80 -4.08 7.21 -1.81
CA ILE A 80 -5.03 8.34 -1.90
C ILE A 80 -5.06 8.98 -3.29
N GLU A 81 -4.01 8.75 -4.08
CA GLU A 81 -3.88 9.20 -5.46
C GLU A 81 -4.75 8.37 -6.44
N ASP A 82 -5.48 7.37 -5.94
CA ASP A 82 -6.45 6.63 -6.74
C ASP A 82 -7.64 7.52 -7.17
N ARG A 83 -7.81 7.67 -8.49
CA ARG A 83 -8.86 8.47 -9.14
C ARG A 83 -10.27 7.91 -8.98
N PHE A 84 -10.43 6.67 -8.53
CA PHE A 84 -11.72 6.13 -8.09
C PHE A 84 -12.07 6.55 -6.67
N PHE A 85 -11.06 6.89 -5.86
CA PHE A 85 -11.24 7.33 -4.49
C PHE A 85 -11.42 8.85 -4.38
N TYR A 86 -10.70 9.64 -5.18
CA TYR A 86 -10.83 11.09 -5.19
C TYR A 86 -11.00 11.66 -6.61
N ASN A 87 -12.06 12.46 -6.80
CA ASN A 87 -12.28 13.18 -8.03
C ASN A 87 -11.74 14.61 -7.91
N ALA A 88 -10.51 14.82 -8.40
CA ALA A 88 -9.85 16.12 -8.39
C ALA A 88 -10.61 17.22 -9.13
N ALA A 89 -11.32 16.90 -10.21
CA ALA A 89 -12.10 17.89 -10.97
C ALA A 89 -13.36 18.35 -10.21
N ALA A 90 -13.92 17.47 -9.39
CA ALA A 90 -15.10 17.79 -8.56
C ALA A 90 -14.75 18.25 -7.14
N GLY A 91 -13.50 18.08 -6.70
CA GLY A 91 -13.04 18.41 -5.35
C GLY A 91 -13.68 17.53 -4.27
N LYS A 92 -13.91 16.24 -4.54
CA LYS A 92 -14.68 15.35 -3.66
C LYS A 92 -14.12 13.95 -3.57
N TYR A 93 -14.15 13.40 -2.36
CA TYR A 93 -14.03 11.96 -2.13
C TYR A 93 -15.22 11.22 -2.76
N THR A 94 -14.93 10.07 -3.36
CA THR A 94 -15.90 9.21 -4.05
C THR A 94 -15.93 7.82 -3.42
N VAL A 95 -16.09 7.77 -2.10
CA VAL A 95 -16.09 6.53 -1.30
C VAL A 95 -17.07 5.50 -1.85
N ASP A 96 -18.31 5.89 -2.16
CA ASP A 96 -19.29 4.93 -2.72
C ASP A 96 -18.84 4.37 -4.07
N ARG A 97 -18.26 5.19 -4.95
CA ARG A 97 -17.75 4.71 -6.25
C ARG A 97 -16.62 3.69 -6.07
N TYR A 98 -15.71 3.95 -5.13
CA TYR A 98 -14.62 3.05 -4.80
C TYR A 98 -15.17 1.71 -4.27
N LEU A 99 -16.05 1.77 -3.27
CA LEU A 99 -16.64 0.56 -2.66
C LEU A 99 -17.51 -0.25 -3.64
N ASP A 100 -18.28 0.42 -4.49
CA ASP A 100 -19.12 -0.23 -5.50
C ASP A 100 -18.27 -0.99 -6.54
N ASP A 101 -17.09 -0.47 -6.89
CA ASP A 101 -16.12 -1.18 -7.74
C ASP A 101 -15.60 -2.45 -7.05
N LEU A 102 -15.14 -2.35 -5.80
CA LEU A 102 -14.60 -3.49 -5.06
C LEU A 102 -15.66 -4.57 -4.80
N GLU A 103 -16.89 -4.15 -4.46
CA GLU A 103 -18.04 -5.04 -4.32
C GLU A 103 -18.30 -5.80 -5.62
N LYS A 104 -18.31 -5.07 -6.75
CA LYS A 104 -18.51 -5.65 -8.08
C LYS A 104 -17.37 -6.55 -8.52
N ARG A 105 -16.10 -6.26 -8.20
CA ARG A 105 -14.95 -7.05 -8.65
C ARG A 105 -14.72 -8.28 -7.80
N TYR A 106 -14.69 -8.15 -6.47
CA TYR A 106 -14.32 -9.26 -5.58
C TYR A 106 -15.15 -9.37 -4.29
N GLY A 107 -16.34 -8.74 -4.23
CA GLY A 107 -17.29 -9.01 -3.14
C GLY A 107 -17.12 -8.17 -1.88
N GLY A 108 -16.46 -7.00 -2.01
CA GLY A 108 -16.45 -5.97 -0.99
C GLY A 108 -15.41 -6.21 0.11
N ILE A 109 -15.25 -5.21 0.96
CA ILE A 109 -14.17 -5.12 1.95
C ILE A 109 -14.73 -4.89 3.35
N ASP A 110 -13.95 -5.28 4.37
CA ASP A 110 -14.31 -5.15 5.79
C ASP A 110 -13.65 -3.91 6.40
N SER A 111 -12.44 -3.59 5.94
CA SER A 111 -11.70 -2.38 6.29
C SER A 111 -10.93 -1.85 5.09
N VAL A 112 -10.33 -0.66 5.20
CA VAL A 112 -9.40 -0.06 4.21
C VAL A 112 -8.24 0.62 4.92
N LEU A 113 -7.02 0.38 4.45
CA LEU A 113 -5.83 1.12 4.85
C LEU A 113 -5.60 2.28 3.88
N ILE A 114 -5.93 3.50 4.32
CA ILE A 114 -5.77 4.72 3.52
C ILE A 114 -4.33 5.22 3.67
N TRP A 115 -3.60 5.34 2.56
CA TRP A 115 -2.17 5.64 2.56
C TRP A 115 -1.84 7.02 1.97
N PRO A 116 -1.61 8.07 2.80
CA PRO A 116 -1.42 9.44 2.30
C PRO A 116 0.03 9.95 2.26
N VAL A 117 1.02 9.14 2.62
CA VAL A 117 2.34 9.66 3.02
C VAL A 117 3.46 9.34 2.02
N TYR A 118 3.84 8.07 1.92
CA TYR A 118 4.83 7.61 0.94
C TYR A 118 4.13 7.35 -0.41
N PRO A 119 4.72 7.65 -1.59
CA PRO A 119 6.13 7.98 -1.83
C PRO A 119 6.50 9.47 -1.75
N ASN A 120 5.54 10.37 -1.61
CA ASN A 120 5.79 11.80 -1.74
C ASN A 120 6.44 12.46 -0.49
N VAL A 121 6.43 11.80 0.67
CA VAL A 121 7.01 12.34 1.91
C VAL A 121 8.50 12.66 1.77
N GLY A 122 8.92 13.79 2.34
CA GLY A 122 10.30 14.27 2.23
C GLY A 122 10.57 15.11 0.98
N ILE A 123 9.58 15.32 0.10
CA ILE A 123 9.63 16.36 -0.94
C ILE A 123 9.79 17.75 -0.32
N ASP A 124 9.17 17.99 0.84
CA ASP A 124 9.34 19.14 1.73
C ASP A 124 9.30 18.68 3.19
N ASN A 125 9.31 19.62 4.12
CA ASN A 125 9.39 19.31 5.54
C ASN A 125 8.06 18.92 6.19
N ARG A 126 6.95 18.79 5.46
CA ARG A 126 5.71 18.21 6.01
C ARG A 126 5.96 16.79 6.48
N ASN A 127 5.53 16.50 7.70
CA ASN A 127 5.60 15.15 8.25
C ASN A 127 4.37 14.31 7.84
N GLN A 128 4.36 13.04 8.24
CA GLN A 128 3.23 12.13 7.99
C GLN A 128 1.85 12.67 8.44
N TYR A 129 1.81 13.44 9.52
CA TYR A 129 0.56 14.00 10.07
C TYR A 129 0.12 15.23 9.30
N ASP A 130 1.06 16.08 8.87
CA ASP A 130 0.80 17.21 7.96
C ASP A 130 0.23 16.71 6.65
N LEU A 131 0.83 15.69 6.04
CA LEU A 131 0.37 15.13 4.77
C LEU A 131 -1.01 14.50 4.87
N THR A 132 -1.41 14.02 6.05
CA THR A 132 -2.76 13.55 6.34
C THR A 132 -3.72 14.73 6.49
N ARG A 133 -3.37 15.75 7.29
CA ARG A 133 -4.20 16.96 7.48
C ARG A 133 -4.34 17.82 6.22
N ASP A 134 -3.38 17.74 5.31
CA ASP A 134 -3.37 18.44 4.03
C ASP A 134 -4.22 17.76 2.94
N MET A 135 -4.80 16.59 3.23
CA MET A 135 -5.76 15.98 2.32
C MET A 135 -7.00 16.87 2.12
N PRO A 136 -7.71 16.74 0.98
CA PRO A 136 -8.83 17.60 0.61
C PRO A 136 -9.87 17.83 1.73
N GLY A 137 -10.15 19.10 2.01
CA GLY A 137 -11.11 19.50 3.05
C GLY A 137 -10.58 19.45 4.48
N GLY A 138 -9.31 19.09 4.68
CA GLY A 138 -8.66 18.98 5.99
C GLY A 138 -9.38 18.01 6.93
N VAL A 139 -9.20 18.19 8.25
CA VAL A 139 -9.84 17.34 9.27
C VAL A 139 -11.35 17.17 9.07
N PRO A 140 -12.15 18.23 8.77
CA PRO A 140 -13.58 18.05 8.47
C PRO A 140 -13.86 17.17 7.24
N GLY A 141 -13.05 17.29 6.18
CA GLY A 141 -13.14 16.44 5.00
C GLY A 141 -12.86 14.97 5.33
N LEU A 142 -11.84 14.72 6.17
CA LEU A 142 -11.49 13.37 6.63
C LEU A 142 -12.58 12.73 7.48
N LEU A 143 -13.15 13.49 8.41
CA LEU A 143 -14.27 13.03 9.23
C LEU A 143 -15.46 12.60 8.36
N GLN A 144 -15.80 13.40 7.33
CA GLN A 144 -16.88 13.06 6.42
C GLN A 144 -16.56 11.83 5.56
N MET A 145 -15.34 11.74 5.04
CA MET A 145 -14.85 10.60 4.26
C MET A 145 -14.91 9.30 5.07
N ILE A 146 -14.47 9.32 6.33
CA ILE A 146 -14.53 8.17 7.25
C ILE A 146 -15.99 7.82 7.55
N ALA A 147 -16.84 8.81 7.80
CA ALA A 147 -18.27 8.58 8.00
C ALA A 147 -18.94 7.93 6.77
N ASP A 148 -18.49 8.24 5.56
CA ASP A 148 -18.98 7.61 4.32
C ASP A 148 -18.56 6.13 4.23
N PHE A 149 -17.35 5.76 4.67
CA PHE A 149 -16.94 4.34 4.81
C PHE A 149 -17.76 3.63 5.89
N HIS A 150 -17.92 4.25 7.06
CA HIS A 150 -18.70 3.70 8.17
C HIS A 150 -20.16 3.47 7.80
N ARG A 151 -20.76 4.35 6.98
CA ARG A 151 -22.11 4.16 6.44
C ARG A 151 -22.26 2.85 5.67
N ARG A 152 -21.18 2.38 5.03
CA ARG A 152 -21.10 1.12 4.30
C ARG A 152 -20.57 -0.04 5.14
N GLY A 153 -20.33 0.17 6.44
CA GLY A 153 -19.83 -0.86 7.35
C GLY A 153 -18.33 -1.14 7.24
N VAL A 154 -17.59 -0.30 6.51
CA VAL A 154 -16.14 -0.46 6.27
C VAL A 154 -15.35 0.34 7.31
N ARG A 155 -14.35 -0.29 7.93
CA ARG A 155 -13.46 0.33 8.92
C ARG A 155 -12.26 1.02 8.25
N VAL A 156 -11.70 2.04 8.88
CA VAL A 156 -10.66 2.87 8.26
C VAL A 156 -9.37 2.86 9.08
N PHE A 157 -8.27 2.52 8.41
CA PHE A 157 -6.91 2.55 8.96
C PHE A 157 -6.07 3.63 8.28
N PHE A 158 -5.06 4.10 9.01
CA PHE A 158 -3.97 4.92 8.48
C PHE A 158 -2.62 4.34 8.89
N PRO A 159 -1.56 4.54 8.08
CA PRO A 159 -0.23 4.10 8.44
C PRO A 159 0.41 5.06 9.45
N VAL A 160 1.32 4.52 10.26
CA VAL A 160 2.31 5.30 11.02
C VAL A 160 3.72 4.85 10.62
N MET A 161 4.56 5.79 10.20
CA MET A 161 5.92 5.51 9.77
C MET A 161 6.89 5.86 10.90
N PRO A 162 7.53 4.86 11.56
CA PRO A 162 8.49 5.11 12.62
C PRO A 162 9.76 5.80 12.11
N TRP A 163 10.10 5.59 10.84
CA TRP A 163 11.30 6.12 10.21
C TRP A 163 11.18 7.59 9.80
N ASP A 164 9.97 8.17 9.83
CA ASP A 164 9.75 9.60 9.61
C ASP A 164 10.21 10.42 10.83
N GLN A 165 11.52 10.64 10.92
CA GLN A 165 12.21 11.39 11.98
C GLN A 165 12.97 12.61 11.44
N GLY A 166 12.92 12.85 10.14
CA GLY A 166 13.71 13.86 9.42
C GLY A 166 12.91 15.08 8.99
N THR A 167 11.58 14.94 8.93
CA THR A 167 10.63 16.02 8.63
C THR A 167 10.24 16.77 9.90
N ARG A 168 9.24 17.67 9.82
CA ARG A 168 8.80 18.50 10.94
C ARG A 168 8.44 17.67 12.17
N ASP A 169 8.91 18.11 13.33
CA ASP A 169 8.57 17.51 14.62
C ASP A 169 7.16 17.95 15.08
N GLU A 170 6.33 17.01 15.56
CA GLU A 170 5.05 17.32 16.22
C GLU A 170 5.24 17.90 17.63
N GLY A 171 6.46 17.83 18.19
CA GLY A 171 6.76 18.27 19.56
C GLY A 171 6.23 17.32 20.65
N VAL A 172 5.71 16.16 20.24
CA VAL A 172 5.27 15.06 21.12
C VAL A 172 5.72 13.74 20.51
N PRO A 173 5.82 12.65 21.31
CA PRO A 173 6.13 11.34 20.77
C PRO A 173 5.13 10.89 19.70
N ASN A 174 5.59 10.12 18.71
CA ASN A 174 4.78 9.69 17.57
C ASN A 174 3.51 8.93 17.98
N TRP A 175 3.56 8.10 19.03
CA TRP A 175 2.38 7.42 19.56
C TRP A 175 1.30 8.39 20.09
N VAL A 176 1.70 9.53 20.66
CA VAL A 176 0.76 10.57 21.12
C VAL A 176 0.19 11.35 19.93
N ALA A 177 1.03 11.73 18.97
CA ALA A 177 0.59 12.42 17.75
C ALA A 177 -0.40 11.57 16.95
N THR A 178 -0.07 10.29 16.76
CA THR A 178 -0.93 9.30 16.08
C THR A 178 -2.27 9.16 16.80
N ALA A 179 -2.26 8.87 18.10
CA ALA A 179 -3.49 8.68 18.87
C ALA A 179 -4.41 9.92 18.82
N ARG A 180 -3.84 11.13 18.92
CA ARG A 180 -4.59 12.38 18.83
C ARG A 180 -5.22 12.57 17.45
N LEU A 181 -4.44 12.42 16.37
CA LEU A 181 -4.96 12.62 15.02
C LEU A 181 -6.02 11.57 14.67
N MET A 182 -5.78 10.30 14.99
CA MET A 182 -6.74 9.22 14.70
C MET A 182 -8.06 9.42 15.45
N ALA A 183 -8.00 9.87 16.72
CA ALA A 183 -9.20 10.24 17.47
C ALA A 183 -9.89 11.48 16.88
N GLU A 184 -9.13 12.48 16.41
CA GLU A 184 -9.65 13.70 15.80
C GLU A 184 -10.40 13.43 14.49
N ILE A 185 -9.94 12.47 13.67
CA ILE A 185 -10.56 12.12 12.39
C ILE A 185 -11.53 10.93 12.49
N GLY A 186 -11.54 10.22 13.61
CA GLY A 186 -12.43 9.06 13.84
C GLY A 186 -12.00 7.76 13.16
N ALA A 187 -10.70 7.57 12.92
CA ALA A 187 -10.16 6.33 12.31
C ALA A 187 -10.27 5.13 13.27
N ASP A 188 -10.43 3.91 12.76
CA ASP A 188 -10.66 2.71 13.57
C ASP A 188 -9.36 1.97 13.94
N GLY A 189 -8.30 2.16 13.16
CA GLY A 189 -7.05 1.44 13.36
C GLY A 189 -5.82 2.11 12.75
N VAL A 190 -4.66 1.55 13.06
CA VAL A 190 -3.36 2.01 12.58
C VAL A 190 -2.53 0.84 12.10
N ASN A 191 -2.01 0.96 10.88
CA ASN A 191 -0.98 0.08 10.36
C ASN A 191 0.41 0.59 10.77
N GLY A 192 1.26 -0.30 11.28
CA GLY A 192 2.62 0.01 11.71
C GLY A 192 3.65 -0.31 10.62
N ASP A 193 3.84 0.60 9.68
CA ASP A 193 4.82 0.46 8.59
C ASP A 193 6.24 0.22 9.15
N THR A 194 6.92 -0.82 8.68
CA THR A 194 8.21 -1.34 9.14
C THR A 194 8.31 -1.73 10.63
N PHE A 195 7.22 -1.59 11.41
CA PHE A 195 7.23 -1.97 12.81
C PHE A 195 7.24 -3.49 12.96
N ASN A 196 8.15 -3.98 13.79
CA ASN A 196 8.10 -5.35 14.31
C ASN A 196 7.22 -5.37 15.58
N GLY A 197 5.89 -5.40 15.40
CA GLY A 197 4.90 -5.23 16.46
C GLY A 197 4.79 -3.79 16.97
N MET A 198 3.56 -3.28 17.14
CA MET A 198 3.36 -1.93 17.68
C MET A 198 3.75 -1.87 19.16
N PRO A 199 4.53 -0.86 19.59
CA PRO A 199 4.87 -0.68 21.00
C PRO A 199 3.64 -0.43 21.88
N ARG A 200 3.68 -0.90 23.14
CA ARG A 200 2.60 -0.70 24.13
C ARG A 200 2.18 0.77 24.32
N ALA A 201 3.12 1.70 24.16
CA ALA A 201 2.86 3.14 24.26
C ALA A 201 1.79 3.65 23.28
N PHE A 202 1.60 3.00 22.12
CA PHE A 202 0.51 3.32 21.20
C PHE A 202 -0.86 2.97 21.78
N ARG A 203 -1.00 1.79 22.40
CA ARG A 203 -2.22 1.38 23.10
C ARG A 203 -2.55 2.33 24.23
N ASP A 204 -1.59 2.62 25.09
CA ASP A 204 -1.80 3.51 26.24
C ASP A 204 -2.18 4.93 25.78
N ALA A 205 -1.57 5.43 24.70
CA ALA A 205 -1.90 6.75 24.16
C ALA A 205 -3.29 6.80 23.50
N SER A 206 -3.68 5.76 22.76
CA SER A 206 -5.00 5.63 22.14
C SER A 206 -6.11 5.47 23.19
N ASP A 207 -5.88 4.70 24.25
CA ASP A 207 -6.86 4.59 25.34
C ASP A 207 -7.01 5.94 26.07
N ALA A 208 -5.93 6.71 26.21
CA ALA A 208 -5.95 8.02 26.86
C ALA A 208 -6.75 9.09 26.08
N THR A 209 -7.01 8.90 24.78
CA THR A 209 -7.90 9.80 24.02
C THR A 209 -9.38 9.42 24.18
N GLY A 210 -9.69 8.28 24.81
CA GLY A 210 -11.05 7.72 24.82
C GLY A 210 -11.46 7.11 23.48
N HIS A 211 -10.50 6.93 22.56
CA HIS A 211 -10.72 6.39 21.22
C HIS A 211 -9.74 5.22 20.96
N PRO A 212 -10.08 4.00 21.43
CA PRO A 212 -9.24 2.83 21.27
C PRO A 212 -9.11 2.42 19.80
N LEU A 213 -7.88 2.16 19.35
CA LEU A 213 -7.56 1.79 17.98
C LEU A 213 -7.23 0.29 17.84
N VAL A 214 -7.50 -0.29 16.68
CA VAL A 214 -6.91 -1.56 16.27
C VAL A 214 -5.46 -1.32 15.80
N PHE A 215 -4.55 -2.23 16.14
CA PHE A 215 -3.14 -2.16 15.72
C PHE A 215 -2.77 -3.33 14.83
N GLU A 216 -2.16 -2.98 13.69
CA GLU A 216 -1.75 -3.89 12.64
C GLU A 216 -0.28 -3.61 12.22
N PRO A 217 0.73 -4.15 12.92
CA PRO A 217 2.12 -4.01 12.51
C PRO A 217 2.41 -4.75 11.19
N GLU A 218 3.35 -4.21 10.42
CA GLU A 218 3.83 -4.82 9.18
C GLU A 218 4.63 -6.13 9.43
N HIS A 219 5.40 -6.19 10.51
CA HIS A 219 6.25 -7.33 10.83
C HIS A 219 5.99 -7.88 12.24
N TYR A 220 6.25 -9.17 12.44
CA TYR A 220 6.04 -9.84 13.73
C TYR A 220 7.11 -10.90 14.04
N ASN A 221 8.37 -10.52 13.90
CA ASN A 221 9.47 -11.49 13.80
C ASN A 221 10.03 -11.98 15.14
N THR A 222 9.81 -11.28 16.27
CA THR A 222 10.60 -11.58 17.50
C THR A 222 9.93 -11.42 18.87
N ASP A 223 8.76 -10.79 18.98
CA ASP A 223 8.21 -10.38 20.29
C ASP A 223 6.74 -10.78 20.48
N GLU A 224 6.53 -12.00 20.95
CA GLU A 224 5.19 -12.58 21.18
C GLU A 224 4.44 -11.92 22.35
N GLU A 225 5.12 -11.14 23.22
CA GLU A 225 4.45 -10.37 24.28
C GLU A 225 3.44 -9.38 23.68
N ARG A 226 3.79 -8.77 22.54
CA ARG A 226 2.96 -7.74 21.90
C ARG A 226 1.65 -8.28 21.36
N LEU A 227 1.48 -9.61 21.29
CA LEU A 227 0.26 -10.26 20.83
C LEU A 227 -0.88 -9.91 21.77
N ALA A 228 -0.56 -9.60 23.04
CA ALA A 228 -1.52 -9.16 24.03
C ALA A 228 -2.19 -7.81 23.70
N TRP A 229 -1.65 -6.98 22.79
CA TRP A 229 -2.26 -5.69 22.42
C TRP A 229 -2.25 -5.33 20.93
N ASN A 230 -1.60 -6.11 20.07
CA ASN A 230 -1.70 -6.01 18.61
C ASN A 230 -2.80 -6.97 18.14
N ASN A 231 -3.95 -6.44 17.73
CA ASN A 231 -5.12 -7.25 17.39
C ASN A 231 -5.04 -7.89 15.99
N GLN A 232 -4.24 -7.30 15.11
CA GLN A 232 -4.03 -7.76 13.75
C GLN A 232 -2.53 -7.74 13.40
N SER A 233 -2.16 -8.22 12.22
CA SER A 233 -0.85 -8.02 11.62
C SER A 233 -0.89 -8.30 10.11
N TRP A 234 0.10 -7.83 9.38
CA TRP A 234 0.35 -8.39 8.05
C TRP A 234 1.03 -9.76 8.12
N GLY A 235 0.86 -10.54 7.06
CA GLY A 235 1.48 -11.86 6.89
C GLY A 235 2.29 -11.94 5.60
N TYR A 236 3.61 -11.76 5.70
CA TYR A 236 4.54 -12.03 4.61
C TYR A 236 5.05 -13.46 4.68
N TRP A 237 4.56 -14.29 3.77
CA TRP A 237 4.63 -15.73 3.91
C TRP A 237 5.32 -16.42 2.74
N GLU A 238 5.82 -17.60 3.04
CA GLU A 238 6.25 -18.59 2.06
C GLU A 238 5.11 -19.60 1.81
N TYR A 239 5.11 -20.18 0.62
CA TYR A 239 4.00 -21.01 0.13
C TYR A 239 4.40 -22.45 -0.26
N PRO A 240 5.06 -23.24 0.63
CA PRO A 240 5.41 -24.64 0.33
C PRO A 240 4.20 -25.49 -0.04
N PHE A 241 4.40 -26.64 -0.71
CA PHE A 241 3.29 -27.49 -1.17
C PHE A 241 2.36 -27.94 -0.03
N VAL A 242 2.91 -28.29 1.13
CA VAL A 242 2.13 -28.53 2.36
C VAL A 242 1.88 -27.17 3.03
N PRO A 243 0.63 -26.68 3.13
CA PRO A 243 0.32 -25.40 3.74
C PRO A 243 0.89 -25.29 5.15
N SER A 244 1.56 -24.19 5.45
CA SER A 244 2.01 -23.89 6.81
C SER A 244 0.89 -23.20 7.60
N VAL A 245 1.05 -23.24 8.93
CA VAL A 245 0.06 -22.73 9.88
C VAL A 245 0.50 -21.34 10.37
N SER A 246 -0.40 -20.37 10.37
CA SER A 246 -0.14 -19.02 10.90
C SER A 246 0.20 -19.09 12.39
N LYS A 247 1.41 -18.66 12.76
CA LYS A 247 1.91 -18.68 14.14
C LYS A 247 1.02 -17.86 15.07
N LEU A 248 0.69 -16.62 14.68
CA LEU A 248 -0.05 -15.70 15.53
C LEU A 248 -1.52 -16.11 15.69
N LYS A 249 -2.15 -16.54 14.60
CA LYS A 249 -3.49 -17.13 14.64
C LYS A 249 -3.51 -18.40 15.50
N TRP A 250 -2.45 -19.21 15.46
CA TRP A 250 -2.37 -20.42 16.29
C TRP A 250 -2.27 -20.08 17.78
N LEU A 251 -1.46 -19.08 18.14
CA LEU A 251 -1.34 -18.60 19.52
C LEU A 251 -2.67 -18.00 20.02
N GLU A 252 -3.24 -17.06 19.27
CA GLU A 252 -4.51 -16.39 19.55
C GLU A 252 -5.43 -16.43 18.31
N PRO A 253 -6.42 -17.35 18.26
CA PRO A 253 -7.33 -17.54 17.13
C PRO A 253 -8.18 -16.33 16.76
N ARG A 254 -8.31 -15.34 17.64
CA ARG A 254 -8.99 -14.07 17.34
C ARG A 254 -8.08 -13.06 16.65
N HIS A 255 -6.77 -13.28 16.62
CA HIS A 255 -5.82 -12.43 15.91
C HIS A 255 -6.01 -12.57 14.40
N MET A 256 -6.24 -11.45 13.72
CA MET A 256 -6.39 -11.44 12.27
C MET A 256 -5.03 -11.21 11.62
N VAL A 257 -4.63 -12.09 10.72
CA VAL A 257 -3.46 -11.86 9.87
C VAL A 257 -3.96 -11.54 8.48
N ASN A 258 -3.56 -10.40 7.92
CA ASN A 258 -3.88 -10.02 6.55
C ASN A 258 -2.70 -10.43 5.65
N VAL A 259 -2.88 -11.52 4.89
CA VAL A 259 -1.83 -12.09 4.03
C VAL A 259 -1.49 -11.10 2.93
N CYS A 260 -0.22 -10.69 2.84
CA CYS A 260 0.24 -9.68 1.90
C CYS A 260 1.36 -10.22 1.01
N ARG A 261 1.13 -10.17 -0.30
CA ARG A 261 2.17 -10.35 -1.32
C ARG A 261 1.94 -9.35 -2.45
N ARG A 262 2.21 -8.08 -2.14
CA ARG A 262 1.92 -6.92 -3.00
C ARG A 262 2.36 -7.12 -4.47
N TRP A 263 3.56 -7.64 -4.71
CA TRP A 263 4.11 -7.84 -6.06
C TRP A 263 3.62 -9.11 -6.79
N GLY A 264 2.97 -10.05 -6.12
CA GLY A 264 2.45 -11.25 -6.76
C GLY A 264 1.40 -10.92 -7.82
N ARG A 265 1.47 -11.49 -9.02
CA ARG A 265 0.44 -11.30 -10.07
C ARG A 265 -0.65 -12.37 -10.06
N ASP A 266 -0.29 -13.56 -9.57
CA ASP A 266 -1.21 -14.65 -9.25
C ASP A 266 -1.41 -14.65 -7.73
N LYS A 267 -2.66 -14.60 -7.27
CA LYS A 267 -3.00 -14.56 -5.83
C LYS A 267 -3.45 -15.91 -5.26
N THR A 268 -3.39 -16.98 -6.04
CA THR A 268 -3.85 -18.33 -5.65
C THR A 268 -3.27 -18.77 -4.32
N ASP A 269 -1.94 -18.71 -4.16
CA ASP A 269 -1.29 -19.18 -2.94
C ASP A 269 -1.68 -18.32 -1.73
N ASP A 270 -1.78 -16.99 -1.90
CA ASP A 270 -2.18 -16.07 -0.82
C ASP A 270 -3.59 -16.43 -0.32
N LEU A 271 -4.53 -16.58 -1.26
CA LEU A 271 -5.94 -16.90 -0.97
C LEU A 271 -6.10 -18.30 -0.39
N GLN A 272 -5.36 -19.30 -0.88
CA GLN A 272 -5.39 -20.66 -0.33
C GLN A 272 -4.85 -20.69 1.10
N TYR A 273 -3.80 -19.91 1.41
CA TYR A 273 -3.24 -19.84 2.75
C TYR A 273 -4.12 -19.05 3.71
N ALA A 274 -4.71 -17.95 3.27
CA ALA A 274 -5.70 -17.20 4.03
C ALA A 274 -6.88 -18.12 4.43
N PHE A 275 -7.46 -18.80 3.45
CA PHE A 275 -8.59 -19.71 3.66
C PHE A 275 -8.25 -20.96 4.48
N PHE A 276 -7.06 -21.55 4.28
CA PHE A 276 -6.59 -22.68 5.08
C PHE A 276 -6.39 -22.30 6.55
N ASN A 277 -5.95 -21.08 6.84
CA ASN A 277 -5.70 -20.61 8.20
C ASN A 277 -6.90 -19.88 8.85
N GLY A 278 -7.94 -19.55 8.08
CA GLY A 278 -9.08 -18.76 8.56
C GLY A 278 -8.65 -17.33 8.93
N VAL A 279 -7.83 -16.71 8.08
CA VAL A 279 -7.30 -15.35 8.25
C VAL A 279 -7.60 -14.51 7.01
N GLY A 280 -7.33 -13.20 7.07
CA GLY A 280 -7.66 -12.25 6.01
C GLY A 280 -6.62 -12.15 4.90
N TYR A 281 -6.94 -11.32 3.91
CA TYR A 281 -6.11 -11.01 2.75
C TYR A 281 -5.97 -9.50 2.58
N GLU A 282 -4.74 -9.05 2.34
CA GLU A 282 -4.40 -7.67 2.01
C GLU A 282 -4.44 -7.46 0.49
N SER A 283 -5.52 -6.85 0.01
CA SER A 283 -5.74 -6.56 -1.41
C SER A 283 -5.06 -5.26 -1.85
N TRP A 284 -3.76 -5.34 -2.16
CA TRP A 284 -2.98 -4.18 -2.61
C TRP A 284 -2.83 -4.14 -4.14
N GLU A 285 -3.65 -3.30 -4.80
CA GLU A 285 -3.67 -3.18 -6.27
C GLU A 285 -2.93 -1.94 -6.79
N ASN A 286 -3.01 -0.79 -6.12
CA ASN A 286 -2.23 0.40 -6.47
C ASN A 286 -0.96 0.47 -5.62
N ILE A 287 0.15 -0.03 -6.15
CA ILE A 287 1.43 -0.11 -5.45
C ILE A 287 2.24 1.14 -5.78
N TRP A 288 2.00 2.22 -5.03
CA TRP A 288 2.69 3.52 -5.22
C TRP A 288 2.64 4.05 -6.65
N GLY A 289 1.46 3.99 -7.28
CA GLY A 289 1.25 4.40 -8.67
C GLY A 289 1.56 3.33 -9.71
N ILE A 290 1.74 2.07 -9.29
CA ILE A 290 1.88 0.88 -10.13
C ILE A 290 0.63 0.03 -9.99
N TRP A 291 -0.14 -0.11 -11.07
CA TRP A 291 -1.39 -0.88 -11.04
C TRP A 291 -1.13 -2.38 -11.22
N ASN A 292 -1.27 -3.14 -10.13
CA ASN A 292 -1.17 -4.60 -10.06
C ASN A 292 -2.53 -5.23 -9.72
N GLN A 293 -3.48 -5.10 -10.64
CA GLN A 293 -4.85 -5.56 -10.43
C GLN A 293 -4.96 -7.06 -10.14
N ILE A 294 -5.87 -7.43 -9.24
CA ILE A 294 -6.29 -8.81 -9.03
C ILE A 294 -6.99 -9.32 -10.31
N THR A 295 -6.60 -10.51 -10.78
CA THR A 295 -7.16 -11.10 -11.98
C THR A 295 -8.65 -11.47 -11.78
N PRO A 296 -9.47 -11.56 -12.84
CA PRO A 296 -10.86 -11.98 -12.71
C PRO A 296 -11.05 -13.32 -11.99
N ARG A 297 -10.12 -14.27 -12.17
CA ARG A 297 -10.17 -15.58 -11.50
C ARG A 297 -9.88 -15.46 -10.01
N ASP A 298 -8.85 -14.72 -9.63
CA ASP A 298 -8.50 -14.52 -8.22
C ASP A 298 -9.53 -13.64 -7.50
N ALA A 299 -10.13 -12.68 -8.20
CA ALA A 299 -11.20 -11.84 -7.68
C ALA A 299 -12.47 -12.67 -7.35
N GLU A 300 -12.83 -13.62 -8.22
CA GLU A 300 -13.93 -14.56 -7.93
C GLU A 300 -13.58 -15.53 -6.79
N ALA A 301 -12.32 -15.98 -6.71
CA ALA A 301 -11.87 -16.81 -5.60
C ALA A 301 -11.97 -16.06 -4.26
N LEU A 302 -11.45 -14.83 -4.20
CA LEU A 302 -11.54 -13.96 -3.02
C LEU A 302 -13.01 -13.70 -2.62
N ARG A 303 -13.89 -13.43 -3.60
CA ARG A 303 -15.33 -13.25 -3.34
C ARG A 303 -15.94 -14.45 -2.60
N ARG A 304 -15.66 -15.67 -3.06
CA ARG A 304 -16.21 -16.90 -2.47
C ARG A 304 -15.58 -17.21 -1.12
N VAL A 305 -14.25 -17.06 -1.00
CA VAL A 305 -13.49 -17.23 0.24
C VAL A 305 -14.03 -16.29 1.32
N ALA A 306 -14.06 -14.98 1.04
CA ALA A 306 -14.54 -13.98 2.01
C ALA A 306 -16.02 -14.18 2.37
N ARG A 307 -16.86 -14.66 1.44
CA ARG A 307 -18.27 -15.00 1.73
C ARG A 307 -18.37 -16.13 2.76
N ILE A 308 -17.59 -17.20 2.61
CA ILE A 308 -17.52 -18.31 3.57
C ILE A 308 -16.97 -17.82 4.92
N GLU A 309 -15.90 -17.03 4.89
CA GLU A 309 -15.24 -16.55 6.10
C GLU A 309 -16.15 -15.64 6.93
N ARG A 310 -16.83 -14.68 6.29
CA ARG A 310 -17.81 -13.81 6.95
C ARG A 310 -18.99 -14.59 7.52
N GLN A 311 -19.48 -15.61 6.80
CA GLN A 311 -20.62 -16.42 7.23
C GLN A 311 -20.31 -17.29 8.46
N PHE A 312 -19.07 -17.78 8.58
CA PHE A 312 -18.66 -18.71 9.64
C PHE A 312 -17.58 -18.14 10.55
N ALA A 313 -17.51 -16.81 10.67
CA ALA A 313 -16.48 -16.10 11.43
C ALA A 313 -16.40 -16.57 12.88
N GLU A 314 -17.52 -16.99 13.48
CA GLU A 314 -17.56 -17.52 14.84
C GLU A 314 -16.80 -18.83 15.02
N LEU A 315 -16.69 -19.64 13.96
CA LEU A 315 -15.91 -20.88 13.92
C LEU A 315 -14.43 -20.58 13.70
N LEU A 316 -14.13 -19.63 12.82
CA LEU A 316 -12.75 -19.27 12.44
C LEU A 316 -11.94 -18.62 13.56
N VAL A 317 -12.59 -18.18 14.64
CA VAL A 317 -11.94 -17.68 15.87
C VAL A 317 -11.91 -18.71 17.00
N SER A 318 -12.22 -19.98 16.72
CA SER A 318 -12.28 -21.02 17.74
C SER A 318 -10.90 -21.40 18.29
N ALA A 319 -10.83 -21.58 19.60
CA ALA A 319 -9.67 -22.18 20.26
C ALA A 319 -9.46 -23.66 19.90
N ASP A 320 -10.50 -24.32 19.40
CA ASP A 320 -10.50 -25.73 18.98
C ASP A 320 -10.08 -25.92 17.52
N TRP A 321 -9.43 -24.93 16.91
CA TRP A 321 -8.87 -25.05 15.56
C TRP A 321 -7.86 -26.20 15.48
N GLU A 322 -8.02 -27.05 14.47
CA GLU A 322 -7.16 -28.18 14.14
C GLU A 322 -6.78 -28.11 12.65
N PRO A 323 -5.65 -27.48 12.30
CA PRO A 323 -5.13 -27.50 10.93
C PRO A 323 -4.67 -28.91 10.53
N HIS A 324 -4.66 -29.21 9.23
CA HIS A 324 -4.21 -30.51 8.67
C HIS A 324 -5.03 -31.73 9.07
N THR A 325 -6.36 -31.61 9.12
CA THR A 325 -7.23 -32.80 9.16
C THR A 325 -6.81 -33.77 8.04
N PRO A 326 -6.49 -35.04 8.34
CA PRO A 326 -6.05 -35.99 7.33
C PRO A 326 -7.04 -36.13 6.17
N THR A 327 -6.53 -35.99 4.95
CA THR A 327 -7.27 -36.13 3.70
C THR A 327 -6.94 -37.47 3.04
N LEU A 328 -7.87 -37.97 2.20
CA LEU A 328 -7.74 -39.26 1.52
C LEU A 328 -6.97 -39.17 0.20
N GLN A 329 -6.79 -37.96 -0.33
CA GLN A 329 -6.12 -37.72 -1.62
C GLN A 329 -4.92 -36.79 -1.45
N HIS A 330 -3.82 -37.14 -2.13
CA HIS A 330 -2.59 -36.35 -2.12
C HIS A 330 -2.84 -34.92 -2.63
N GLY A 331 -2.30 -33.93 -1.92
CA GLY A 331 -2.39 -32.52 -2.28
C GLY A 331 -3.71 -31.84 -1.92
N ALA A 332 -4.68 -32.55 -1.32
CA ALA A 332 -5.77 -31.94 -0.58
C ALA A 332 -5.31 -31.68 0.86
N PHE A 333 -5.52 -30.47 1.37
CA PHE A 333 -5.22 -30.12 2.76
C PHE A 333 -6.45 -29.46 3.39
N ALA A 334 -6.80 -29.88 4.60
CA ALA A 334 -8.00 -29.43 5.28
C ALA A 334 -7.71 -28.85 6.67
N SER A 335 -8.42 -27.79 7.05
CA SER A 335 -8.36 -27.17 8.39
C SER A 335 -9.72 -27.21 9.04
N LYS A 336 -9.79 -27.73 10.27
CA LYS A 336 -11.03 -27.94 11.01
C LYS A 336 -11.23 -26.85 12.05
N PHE A 337 -12.39 -26.21 12.01
CA PHE A 337 -12.84 -25.17 12.93
C PHE A 337 -14.14 -25.62 13.59
N SER A 338 -14.13 -25.85 14.90
CA SER A 338 -15.29 -26.37 15.63
C SER A 338 -15.73 -25.41 16.72
N ARG A 339 -17.04 -25.15 16.84
CA ARG A 339 -17.61 -24.40 17.97
C ARG A 339 -19.11 -24.66 18.07
N GLY A 340 -19.61 -24.83 19.29
CA GLY A 340 -21.06 -24.88 19.54
C GLY A 340 -21.81 -25.98 18.78
N GLY A 341 -21.18 -27.14 18.54
CA GLY A 341 -21.80 -28.26 17.83
C GLY A 341 -21.90 -28.11 16.30
N ARG A 342 -21.22 -27.11 15.73
CA ARG A 342 -20.96 -26.96 14.29
C ARG A 342 -19.47 -27.15 14.02
N THR A 343 -19.15 -27.71 12.86
CA THR A 343 -17.76 -27.86 12.41
C THR A 343 -17.63 -27.48 10.95
N LEU A 344 -16.69 -26.59 10.65
CA LEU A 344 -16.29 -26.23 9.29
C LEU A 344 -14.92 -26.84 9.00
N TRP A 345 -14.78 -27.48 7.85
CA TRP A 345 -13.49 -27.79 7.25
C TRP A 345 -13.28 -26.87 6.05
N THR A 346 -12.26 -26.03 6.08
CA THR A 346 -11.76 -25.37 4.86
C THR A 346 -10.81 -26.33 4.16
N VAL A 347 -10.85 -26.43 2.84
CA VAL A 347 -10.07 -27.40 2.07
C VAL A 347 -9.44 -26.70 0.86
N VAL A 348 -8.17 -26.99 0.58
CA VAL A 348 -7.47 -26.48 -0.60
C VAL A 348 -6.89 -27.63 -1.41
N ASN A 349 -6.95 -27.51 -2.74
CA ASN A 349 -6.26 -28.40 -3.67
C ASN A 349 -4.97 -27.73 -4.16
N ARG A 350 -3.81 -28.23 -3.73
CA ARG A 350 -2.50 -27.71 -4.15
C ARG A 350 -1.99 -28.33 -5.46
N ASN A 351 -2.75 -29.26 -6.06
CA ASN A 351 -2.37 -29.89 -7.32
C ASN A 351 -2.77 -29.03 -8.54
N GLN A 352 -2.06 -29.28 -9.65
CA GLN A 352 -2.39 -28.77 -10.99
C GLN A 352 -3.51 -29.57 -11.69
N TYR A 353 -4.10 -30.54 -11.01
CA TYR A 353 -5.17 -31.39 -11.54
C TYR A 353 -6.37 -31.42 -10.59
N GLN A 354 -7.53 -31.75 -11.14
CA GLN A 354 -8.79 -31.85 -10.40
C GLN A 354 -8.77 -33.02 -9.42
N LEU A 355 -9.29 -32.81 -8.21
CA LEU A 355 -9.59 -33.87 -7.25
C LEU A 355 -11.10 -34.16 -7.29
N ALA A 356 -11.49 -35.42 -7.22
CA ALA A 356 -12.89 -35.86 -7.21
C ALA A 356 -13.07 -37.15 -6.41
N GLY A 357 -14.28 -37.40 -5.91
CA GLY A 357 -14.59 -38.57 -5.10
C GLY A 357 -14.24 -38.35 -3.61
N ARG A 358 -13.82 -39.41 -2.92
CA ARG A 358 -13.59 -39.45 -1.46
C ARG A 358 -12.47 -38.48 -1.07
N GLN A 359 -12.75 -37.49 -0.22
CA GLN A 359 -11.76 -36.50 0.23
C GLN A 359 -11.47 -36.57 1.73
N LEU A 360 -12.49 -36.73 2.56
CA LEU A 360 -12.38 -36.73 4.02
C LEU A 360 -13.01 -37.99 4.61
N GLU A 361 -12.38 -38.55 5.63
CA GLU A 361 -12.96 -39.56 6.51
C GLU A 361 -12.93 -39.00 7.93
N ILE A 362 -14.09 -38.83 8.54
CA ILE A 362 -14.26 -38.12 9.81
C ILE A 362 -15.16 -38.88 10.77
N PRO A 363 -15.04 -38.66 12.09
CA PRO A 363 -15.97 -39.22 13.05
C PRO A 363 -17.42 -38.81 12.76
N TYR A 364 -18.34 -39.76 12.86
CA TYR A 364 -19.76 -39.59 12.59
C TYR A 364 -20.60 -39.87 13.83
N THR A 365 -21.57 -39.00 14.09
CA THR A 365 -22.60 -39.21 15.12
C THR A 365 -23.94 -38.81 14.53
N ALA A 366 -24.89 -39.74 14.52
CA ALA A 366 -26.23 -39.45 13.99
C ALA A 366 -27.06 -38.63 15.01
N PRO A 367 -27.87 -37.65 14.57
CA PRO A 367 -27.97 -37.13 13.20
C PRO A 367 -26.96 -36.00 12.93
N THR A 368 -26.11 -36.15 11.90
CA THR A 368 -25.27 -35.05 11.39
C THR A 368 -25.52 -34.88 9.90
N ARG A 369 -25.67 -33.64 9.45
CA ARG A 369 -25.78 -33.28 8.03
C ARG A 369 -24.51 -32.57 7.56
N TYR A 370 -24.13 -32.79 6.31
CA TYR A 370 -22.94 -32.22 5.70
C TYR A 370 -23.30 -31.39 4.46
N TYR A 371 -22.64 -30.25 4.29
CA TYR A 371 -22.81 -29.38 3.13
C TYR A 371 -21.45 -29.01 2.57
N ASP A 372 -21.29 -29.08 1.25
CA ASP A 372 -20.22 -28.41 0.53
C ASP A 372 -20.57 -26.92 0.48
N VAL A 373 -19.91 -26.12 1.33
CA VAL A 373 -20.14 -24.67 1.41
C VAL A 373 -19.45 -23.89 0.30
N TRP A 374 -18.54 -24.53 -0.46
CA TRP A 374 -17.93 -23.92 -1.64
C TRP A 374 -18.88 -24.01 -2.85
N SER A 375 -19.53 -25.15 -3.02
CA SER A 375 -20.47 -25.40 -4.12
C SER A 375 -21.94 -25.16 -3.76
N GLY A 376 -22.26 -24.95 -2.47
CA GLY A 376 -23.62 -24.71 -1.99
C GLY A 376 -24.54 -25.93 -2.04
N VAL A 377 -24.03 -27.15 -1.90
CA VAL A 377 -24.81 -28.39 -2.05
C VAL A 377 -24.69 -29.31 -0.83
N ALA A 378 -25.71 -30.14 -0.57
CA ALA A 378 -25.63 -31.17 0.46
C ALA A 378 -24.66 -32.29 0.04
N ILE A 379 -23.93 -32.83 1.01
CA ILE A 379 -23.08 -34.02 0.84
C ILE A 379 -23.76 -35.18 1.55
N GLU A 380 -24.05 -36.24 0.81
CA GLU A 380 -24.49 -37.51 1.38
C GLU A 380 -23.27 -38.31 1.87
N PRO A 381 -23.13 -38.55 3.18
CA PRO A 381 -21.97 -39.26 3.71
C PRO A 381 -22.06 -40.77 3.47
N GLU A 382 -20.94 -41.39 3.10
CA GLU A 382 -20.78 -42.85 3.15
C GLU A 382 -20.45 -43.26 4.59
N VAL A 383 -21.47 -43.65 5.37
CA VAL A 383 -21.32 -43.98 6.79
C VAL A 383 -20.89 -45.44 6.97
N HIS A 384 -19.77 -45.63 7.67
CA HIS A 384 -19.23 -46.93 8.05
C HIS A 384 -18.91 -46.94 9.54
N GLY A 385 -19.79 -47.54 10.34
CA GLY A 385 -19.64 -47.59 11.80
C GLY A 385 -19.76 -46.20 12.42
N ASP A 386 -18.69 -45.77 13.08
CA ASP A 386 -18.53 -44.47 13.75
C ASP A 386 -17.83 -43.42 12.87
N HIS A 387 -17.66 -43.69 11.57
CA HIS A 387 -17.03 -42.78 10.62
C HIS A 387 -17.94 -42.50 9.41
N ALA A 388 -17.76 -41.31 8.83
CA ALA A 388 -18.38 -40.88 7.58
C ALA A 388 -17.27 -40.53 6.58
N THR A 389 -17.34 -41.10 5.38
CA THR A 389 -16.57 -40.61 4.24
C THR A 389 -17.36 -39.57 3.46
N LEU A 390 -16.72 -38.44 3.16
CA LEU A 390 -17.29 -37.33 2.42
C LEU A 390 -16.62 -37.23 1.05
N SER A 391 -17.46 -37.15 0.01
CA SER A 391 -17.02 -37.09 -1.39
C SER A 391 -17.44 -35.77 -2.02
N PHE A 392 -16.48 -35.06 -2.62
CA PHE A 392 -16.71 -33.81 -3.34
C PHE A 392 -15.56 -33.55 -4.32
N ALA A 393 -15.74 -32.60 -5.23
CA ALA A 393 -14.76 -32.24 -6.25
C ALA A 393 -14.12 -30.89 -5.97
N MET A 394 -12.85 -30.73 -6.34
CA MET A 394 -12.13 -29.47 -6.29
C MET A 394 -11.35 -29.26 -7.58
N GLU A 395 -11.48 -28.08 -8.17
CA GLU A 395 -10.71 -27.66 -9.35
C GLU A 395 -9.19 -27.70 -9.08
N PRO A 396 -8.33 -27.78 -10.11
CA PRO A 396 -6.90 -27.49 -9.97
C PRO A 396 -6.67 -26.16 -9.27
N HIS A 397 -5.74 -26.11 -8.32
CA HIS A 397 -5.51 -24.91 -7.51
C HIS A 397 -6.79 -24.35 -6.85
N GLY A 398 -7.76 -25.23 -6.64
CA GLY A 398 -9.09 -24.89 -6.20
C GLY A 398 -9.25 -24.89 -4.69
N PHE A 399 -10.48 -24.63 -4.29
CA PHE A 399 -10.92 -24.51 -2.91
C PHE A 399 -12.11 -25.46 -2.71
N GLY A 400 -12.36 -25.84 -1.47
CA GLY A 400 -13.52 -26.60 -1.04
C GLY A 400 -13.85 -26.27 0.41
N GLY A 401 -15.05 -26.61 0.86
CA GLY A 401 -15.37 -26.44 2.26
C GLY A 401 -16.50 -27.36 2.69
N VAL A 402 -16.40 -27.96 3.87
CA VAL A 402 -17.46 -28.81 4.40
C VAL A 402 -17.98 -28.25 5.72
N LEU A 403 -19.28 -28.02 5.81
CA LEU A 403 -19.96 -27.71 7.06
C LEU A 403 -20.71 -28.93 7.59
N ALA A 404 -20.41 -29.36 8.82
CA ALA A 404 -21.23 -30.30 9.58
C ALA A 404 -22.12 -29.57 10.58
N VAL A 405 -23.39 -29.97 10.63
CA VAL A 405 -24.39 -29.47 11.60
C VAL A 405 -25.14 -30.61 12.26
N SER A 406 -25.35 -30.49 13.57
CA SER A 406 -26.05 -31.46 14.43
C SER A 406 -27.58 -31.23 14.52
N ALA A 407 -28.07 -30.08 14.04
CA ALA A 407 -29.49 -29.72 13.97
C ALA A 407 -29.94 -29.46 12.52
N SER A 408 -31.24 -29.29 12.29
CA SER A 408 -31.79 -28.91 10.97
C SER A 408 -31.17 -27.61 10.47
N SER A 409 -31.07 -27.45 9.14
CA SER A 409 -30.72 -26.17 8.52
C SER A 409 -31.67 -25.07 9.00
N ASP A 410 -31.14 -23.87 9.22
CA ASP A 410 -31.94 -22.66 9.38
C ASP A 410 -32.02 -21.90 8.05
N ALA A 411 -32.95 -20.95 7.97
CA ALA A 411 -33.19 -20.17 6.76
C ALA A 411 -31.94 -19.39 6.30
N ALA A 412 -31.09 -18.95 7.23
CA ALA A 412 -29.87 -18.21 6.92
C ALA A 412 -28.83 -19.10 6.23
N LEU A 413 -28.67 -20.33 6.70
CA LEU A 413 -27.80 -21.32 6.04
C LEU A 413 -28.34 -21.70 4.65
N GLU A 414 -29.65 -21.86 4.48
CA GLU A 414 -30.27 -22.17 3.19
C GLU A 414 -30.07 -21.04 2.17
N GLU A 415 -30.24 -19.79 2.58
CA GLU A 415 -29.97 -18.61 1.75
C GLU A 415 -28.50 -18.54 1.32
N PHE A 416 -27.58 -18.73 2.27
CA PHE A 416 -26.14 -18.78 2.00
C PHE A 416 -25.79 -19.89 0.99
N LEU A 417 -26.30 -21.11 1.19
CA LEU A 417 -26.02 -22.23 0.28
C LEU A 417 -26.56 -21.97 -1.12
N ALA A 418 -27.76 -21.39 -1.24
CA ALA A 418 -28.34 -21.05 -2.54
C ALA A 418 -27.49 -20.01 -3.29
N GLU A 419 -26.91 -19.05 -2.57
CA GLU A 419 -26.00 -18.07 -3.16
C GLU A 419 -24.66 -18.70 -3.57
N MET A 420 -24.04 -19.51 -2.72
CA MET A 420 -22.81 -20.21 -3.07
C MET A 420 -23.02 -21.11 -4.28
N GLN A 421 -24.17 -21.79 -4.37
CA GLN A 421 -24.55 -22.56 -5.54
C GLN A 421 -24.69 -21.68 -6.80
N ARG A 422 -25.22 -20.45 -6.68
CA ARG A 422 -25.29 -19.50 -7.80
C ARG A 422 -23.91 -19.06 -8.27
N LEU A 423 -23.00 -18.75 -7.35
CA LEU A 423 -21.61 -18.37 -7.67
C LEU A 423 -20.87 -19.54 -8.33
N ALA A 424 -21.01 -20.75 -7.80
CA ALA A 424 -20.35 -21.96 -8.27
C ALA A 424 -20.81 -22.45 -9.66
N ARG A 425 -21.88 -21.89 -10.24
CA ARG A 425 -22.32 -22.22 -11.62
C ARG A 425 -21.25 -21.96 -12.66
N THR A 426 -20.41 -20.95 -12.44
CA THR A 426 -19.25 -20.66 -13.27
C THR A 426 -18.01 -21.19 -12.54
N PRO A 427 -17.31 -22.20 -13.09
CA PRO A 427 -16.08 -22.71 -12.46
C PRO A 427 -14.99 -21.63 -12.47
N LEU A 428 -14.07 -21.66 -11.52
CA LEU A 428 -12.97 -20.69 -11.45
C LEU A 428 -12.14 -20.70 -12.74
N ALA A 429 -11.93 -21.88 -13.34
CA ALA A 429 -11.19 -22.03 -14.59
C ALA A 429 -11.82 -21.30 -15.80
N ALA A 430 -13.08 -20.85 -15.72
CA ALA A 430 -13.72 -20.07 -16.77
C ALA A 430 -13.38 -18.57 -16.71
N TYR A 431 -12.85 -18.08 -15.58
CA TYR A 431 -12.40 -16.70 -15.43
C TYR A 431 -10.95 -16.55 -15.92
N SER A 432 -10.62 -15.38 -16.47
CA SER A 432 -9.26 -15.10 -16.91
C SER A 432 -8.29 -15.11 -15.72
N HIS A 433 -7.21 -15.87 -15.86
CA HIS A 433 -6.04 -15.83 -14.98
C HIS A 433 -4.91 -14.96 -15.52
N ASN A 434 -5.13 -14.28 -16.65
CA ASN A 434 -4.11 -13.47 -17.28
C ASN A 434 -4.03 -12.09 -16.63
N TRP A 435 -2.86 -11.76 -16.09
CA TRP A 435 -2.55 -10.41 -15.61
C TRP A 435 -2.18 -9.48 -16.78
N THR A 436 -2.63 -8.23 -16.70
CA THR A 436 -2.29 -7.18 -17.67
C THR A 436 -1.88 -5.90 -16.97
N PHE A 437 -0.88 -5.20 -17.51
CA PHE A 437 -0.54 -3.86 -17.04
C PHE A 437 -1.61 -2.84 -17.45
N LEU A 438 -1.65 -1.70 -16.76
CA LEU A 438 -2.48 -0.56 -17.13
C LEU A 438 -1.66 0.42 -18.00
N PRO A 439 -2.05 0.67 -19.27
CA PRO A 439 -1.37 1.64 -20.11
C PRO A 439 -1.50 3.06 -19.53
N GLN A 440 -0.43 3.84 -19.63
CA GLN A 440 -0.41 5.24 -19.23
C GLN A 440 -0.34 6.14 -20.46
N GLN A 441 -0.90 7.34 -20.34
CA GLN A 441 -0.88 8.36 -21.39
C GLN A 441 -0.19 9.62 -20.90
N MET A 442 0.77 10.10 -21.69
CA MET A 442 1.36 11.42 -21.48
C MET A 442 0.36 12.51 -21.86
N VAL A 443 0.07 13.42 -20.94
CA VAL A 443 -0.82 14.56 -21.16
C VAL A 443 -0.13 15.55 -22.10
N LYS A 444 -0.83 15.89 -23.19
CA LYS A 444 -0.30 16.77 -24.23
C LYS A 444 -0.02 18.17 -23.70
N ILE A 445 1.22 18.63 -23.82
CA ILE A 445 1.59 20.04 -23.71
C ILE A 445 1.32 20.70 -25.07
N ALA A 446 0.47 21.73 -25.08
CA ALA A 446 0.18 22.47 -26.32
C ALA A 446 1.37 23.36 -26.72
N PRO A 447 1.70 23.43 -28.02
CA PRO A 447 2.71 24.37 -28.49
C PRO A 447 2.25 25.81 -28.27
N THR A 448 3.22 26.67 -28.03
CA THR A 448 3.07 28.13 -27.94
C THR A 448 3.00 28.75 -29.34
N ALA A 449 2.66 30.05 -29.40
CA ALA A 449 2.86 30.79 -30.63
C ALA A 449 4.35 30.94 -30.91
N ALA A 450 4.78 30.59 -32.12
CA ALA A 450 6.17 30.68 -32.53
C ALA A 450 6.69 32.13 -32.43
N VAL A 451 7.85 32.31 -31.81
CA VAL A 451 8.53 33.62 -31.74
C VAL A 451 9.91 33.54 -32.39
N PRO A 452 10.32 34.53 -33.21
CA PRO A 452 11.59 34.47 -33.95
C PRO A 452 12.80 34.92 -33.12
N THR A 453 12.57 35.59 -31.98
CA THR A 453 13.61 36.13 -31.11
C THR A 453 13.37 35.69 -29.66
N PRO A 454 14.43 35.45 -28.87
CA PRO A 454 14.27 35.00 -27.49
C PRO A 454 13.47 36.02 -26.68
N PRO A 455 12.38 35.59 -26.00
CA PRO A 455 11.74 36.40 -24.99
C PRO A 455 12.72 36.83 -23.90
N GLN A 456 12.43 37.94 -23.22
CA GLN A 456 13.27 38.43 -22.12
C GLN A 456 13.47 37.34 -21.06
N GLY A 457 14.74 37.09 -20.69
CA GLY A 457 15.10 36.09 -19.67
C GLY A 457 15.18 34.65 -20.18
N MET A 458 14.92 34.39 -21.47
CA MET A 458 15.03 33.06 -22.07
C MET A 458 16.30 32.89 -22.90
N VAL A 459 16.77 31.65 -22.97
CA VAL A 459 17.95 31.20 -23.71
C VAL A 459 17.50 30.37 -24.92
N ARG A 460 18.14 30.56 -26.06
CA ARG A 460 17.89 29.75 -27.27
C ARG A 460 18.59 28.40 -27.15
N ILE A 461 17.81 27.33 -27.34
CA ILE A 461 18.29 25.96 -27.46
C ILE A 461 18.19 25.55 -28.94
N PRO A 462 19.30 25.18 -29.61
CA PRO A 462 19.29 24.85 -31.03
C PRO A 462 18.59 23.51 -31.29
N ALA A 463 18.10 23.31 -32.52
CA ALA A 463 17.55 22.00 -32.91
C ALA A 463 18.64 20.94 -32.91
N VAL A 464 18.30 19.70 -32.55
CA VAL A 464 19.24 18.58 -32.50
C VAL A 464 18.52 17.25 -32.69
N ARG A 465 19.26 16.23 -33.15
CA ARG A 465 18.87 14.83 -32.96
C ARG A 465 19.41 14.35 -31.62
N PHE A 466 18.55 14.26 -30.62
CA PHE A 466 18.90 14.01 -29.22
C PHE A 466 18.71 12.55 -28.83
N GLU A 467 19.68 11.95 -28.15
CA GLU A 467 19.51 10.66 -27.47
C GLU A 467 18.91 10.92 -26.08
N PHE A 468 17.59 10.82 -25.97
CA PHE A 468 16.89 10.90 -24.70
C PHE A 468 17.10 9.61 -23.90
N ARG A 469 17.72 9.74 -22.73
CA ARG A 469 18.02 8.62 -21.82
C ARG A 469 17.62 9.00 -20.41
N ILE A 470 16.59 8.36 -19.87
CA ILE A 470 16.10 8.66 -18.52
C ILE A 470 15.74 7.41 -17.73
N SER A 471 15.80 7.53 -16.40
CA SER A 471 15.36 6.53 -15.45
C SER A 471 14.56 7.17 -14.31
N GLY A 472 13.45 6.55 -13.94
CA GLY A 472 12.80 6.80 -12.65
C GLY A 472 13.70 6.47 -11.47
N ILE A 473 13.55 7.24 -10.39
CA ILE A 473 14.28 7.08 -9.12
C ILE A 473 13.44 6.50 -8.00
N GLU A 474 12.20 6.08 -8.28
CA GLU A 474 11.34 5.50 -7.27
C GLU A 474 12.06 4.35 -6.57
N ILE A 475 12.00 4.36 -5.25
CA ILE A 475 12.73 3.39 -4.41
C ILE A 475 12.16 1.99 -4.63
N GLU A 476 10.84 1.94 -4.84
CA GLU A 476 10.07 0.72 -4.91
C GLU A 476 9.77 0.30 -6.34
N GLY A 477 9.62 -1.01 -6.52
CA GLY A 477 9.44 -1.63 -7.84
C GLY A 477 10.77 -2.03 -8.47
N SER A 478 10.70 -3.05 -9.31
CA SER A 478 11.78 -3.55 -10.16
C SER A 478 11.78 -2.81 -11.51
N ASN A 479 12.48 -3.34 -12.53
CA ASN A 479 12.35 -2.88 -13.91
C ASN A 479 11.29 -3.68 -14.71
N ASP A 480 10.24 -4.14 -14.02
CA ASP A 480 9.16 -4.90 -14.64
C ASP A 480 8.19 -3.99 -15.43
N ILE A 481 7.45 -4.59 -16.36
CA ILE A 481 6.36 -3.93 -17.08
C ILE A 481 5.32 -3.38 -16.09
N GLY A 482 4.93 -2.12 -16.29
CA GLY A 482 3.95 -1.39 -15.48
C GLY A 482 4.56 -0.44 -14.45
N VAL A 483 5.88 -0.47 -14.26
CA VAL A 483 6.60 0.43 -13.34
C VAL A 483 6.86 1.78 -13.99
N ASP A 484 6.86 2.86 -13.19
CA ASP A 484 7.15 4.23 -13.63
C ASP A 484 6.17 4.76 -14.70
N VAL A 485 6.61 5.32 -15.83
CA VAL A 485 5.77 5.97 -16.85
C VAL A 485 5.87 5.33 -18.24
N GLN A 486 4.96 5.68 -19.14
CA GLN A 486 4.93 5.19 -20.52
C GLN A 486 4.99 6.35 -21.51
N TYR A 487 6.13 6.52 -22.19
CA TYR A 487 6.24 7.52 -23.25
C TYR A 487 5.45 7.13 -24.51
N PRO A 488 5.07 8.10 -25.36
CA PRO A 488 4.25 7.83 -26.55
C PRO A 488 4.84 6.83 -27.56
N TRP A 489 6.16 6.61 -27.54
CA TRP A 489 6.86 5.67 -28.41
C TRP A 489 7.05 4.28 -27.79
N GLU A 490 6.52 4.04 -26.59
CA GLU A 490 6.68 2.79 -25.85
C GLU A 490 5.38 1.98 -25.84
N ASP A 491 5.52 0.65 -25.83
CA ASP A 491 4.39 -0.28 -25.77
C ASP A 491 3.86 -0.51 -24.35
N SER A 492 4.59 -0.09 -23.33
CA SER A 492 4.27 -0.32 -21.93
C SER A 492 5.08 0.57 -20.98
N PRO A 493 4.55 0.87 -19.77
CA PRO A 493 5.30 1.61 -18.75
C PRO A 493 6.51 0.81 -18.26
N ARG A 494 7.63 1.50 -18.04
CA ARG A 494 8.88 0.92 -17.53
C ARG A 494 9.73 1.99 -16.87
N ARG A 495 10.68 1.59 -16.01
CA ARG A 495 11.59 2.53 -15.32
C ARG A 495 12.66 3.16 -16.21
N HIS A 496 13.11 2.46 -17.26
CA HIS A 496 14.25 2.89 -18.07
C HIS A 496 13.85 3.20 -19.50
N HIS A 497 14.19 4.39 -19.97
CA HIS A 497 13.79 4.90 -21.28
C HIS A 497 15.01 5.30 -22.11
N LEU A 498 14.99 4.91 -23.38
CA LEU A 498 16.00 5.28 -24.36
C LEU A 498 15.32 5.48 -25.71
N HIS A 499 15.36 6.72 -26.23
CA HIS A 499 14.82 7.03 -27.55
C HIS A 499 15.58 8.16 -28.21
N THR A 500 15.76 8.09 -29.54
CA THR A 500 16.35 9.19 -30.30
C THR A 500 15.24 10.05 -30.88
N LEU A 501 15.20 11.32 -30.47
CA LEU A 501 14.18 12.30 -30.88
C LEU A 501 14.80 13.40 -31.74
N ASP A 502 14.05 13.90 -32.71
CA ASP A 502 14.37 15.19 -33.35
C ASP A 502 13.75 16.31 -32.51
N VAL A 503 14.59 16.95 -31.68
CA VAL A 503 14.19 18.10 -30.85
C VAL A 503 14.35 19.37 -31.67
N LYS A 504 13.24 20.08 -31.91
CA LYS A 504 13.24 21.37 -32.59
C LYS A 504 13.95 22.44 -31.76
N SER A 505 14.28 23.59 -32.38
CA SER A 505 14.75 24.71 -31.57
C SER A 505 13.62 25.30 -30.73
N PHE A 506 13.96 25.73 -29.53
CA PHE A 506 13.03 26.36 -28.60
C PHE A 506 13.78 27.39 -27.74
N TYR A 507 13.05 28.21 -27.02
CA TYR A 507 13.56 29.04 -25.94
C TYR A 507 13.16 28.44 -24.60
N ILE A 508 14.04 28.51 -23.62
CA ILE A 508 13.75 28.09 -22.25
C ILE A 508 14.17 29.18 -21.26
N ASP A 509 13.42 29.37 -20.19
CA ASP A 509 13.80 30.32 -19.15
C ASP A 509 15.19 29.98 -18.61
N ARG A 510 16.05 31.01 -18.52
CA ARG A 510 17.40 30.88 -17.93
C ARG A 510 17.32 30.39 -16.49
N TYR A 511 16.33 30.88 -15.75
CA TYR A 511 16.09 30.66 -14.33
C TYR A 511 14.70 30.05 -14.11
N PRO A 512 14.44 29.33 -13.00
CA PRO A 512 13.07 29.05 -12.58
C PRO A 512 12.26 30.34 -12.40
N VAL A 513 10.94 30.25 -12.56
CA VAL A 513 10.04 31.40 -12.38
C VAL A 513 10.17 31.92 -10.95
N THR A 514 10.39 33.23 -10.83
CA THR A 514 10.60 33.89 -9.53
C THR A 514 9.29 34.32 -8.87
N ASN A 515 9.33 34.55 -7.55
CA ASN A 515 8.20 35.13 -6.83
C ASN A 515 7.75 36.49 -7.41
N ALA A 516 8.69 37.35 -7.82
CA ALA A 516 8.36 38.64 -8.42
C ALA A 516 7.65 38.50 -9.78
N GLU A 517 8.03 37.51 -10.58
CA GLU A 517 7.36 37.22 -11.85
C GLU A 517 5.97 36.62 -11.63
N PHE A 518 5.84 35.66 -10.71
CA PHE A 518 4.55 35.09 -10.34
C PHE A 518 3.61 36.14 -9.75
N LYS A 519 4.13 37.09 -8.96
CA LYS A 519 3.34 38.22 -8.44
C LYS A 519 2.74 39.08 -9.55
N LYS A 520 3.49 39.34 -10.63
CA LYS A 520 2.97 40.07 -11.81
C LYS A 520 1.81 39.32 -12.46
N PHE A 521 1.90 37.99 -12.55
CA PHE A 521 0.81 37.14 -13.02
C PHE A 521 -0.45 37.31 -12.16
N LEU A 522 -0.32 37.18 -10.84
CA LEU A 522 -1.44 37.35 -9.91
C LEU A 522 -2.06 38.75 -10.00
N ASP A 523 -1.23 39.79 -10.05
CA ASP A 523 -1.69 41.18 -10.14
C ASP A 523 -2.44 41.46 -11.45
N ALA A 524 -1.96 40.90 -12.57
CA ALA A 524 -2.54 41.10 -13.89
C ALA A 524 -3.85 40.31 -14.11
N THR A 525 -3.96 39.11 -13.54
CA THR A 525 -5.05 38.17 -13.84
C THR A 525 -6.07 38.03 -12.74
N ARG A 526 -5.71 38.42 -11.50
CA ARG A 526 -6.43 38.06 -10.28
C ARG A 526 -6.61 36.54 -10.13
N TYR A 527 -5.65 35.76 -10.63
CA TYR A 527 -5.69 34.31 -10.54
C TYR A 527 -5.80 33.86 -9.08
N HIS A 528 -6.71 32.92 -8.85
CA HIS A 528 -6.89 32.22 -7.59
C HIS A 528 -7.36 30.80 -7.92
N PRO A 529 -6.65 29.75 -7.47
CA PRO A 529 -7.05 28.38 -7.74
C PRO A 529 -8.35 28.04 -6.99
N SER A 530 -9.13 27.08 -7.52
CA SER A 530 -10.36 26.61 -6.88
C SER A 530 -10.13 25.89 -5.55
N ASP A 531 -8.99 25.21 -5.46
CA ASP A 531 -8.46 24.63 -4.25
C ASP A 531 -7.22 25.44 -3.90
N ASP A 532 -7.35 26.33 -2.92
CA ASP A 532 -6.31 27.25 -2.46
C ASP A 532 -5.55 26.74 -1.23
N HIS A 533 -5.83 25.50 -0.79
CA HIS A 533 -5.08 24.89 0.31
C HIS A 533 -3.59 24.84 -0.03
N SER A 534 -2.75 25.29 0.89
CA SER A 534 -1.29 25.44 0.70
C SER A 534 -0.86 26.27 -0.54
N PHE A 535 -1.75 27.01 -1.21
CA PHE A 535 -1.38 27.87 -2.33
C PHE A 535 -0.50 29.02 -1.86
N LEU A 536 0.75 29.06 -2.35
CA LEU A 536 1.75 30.05 -1.94
C LEU A 536 1.89 30.12 -0.41
N LYS A 537 1.96 28.97 0.26
CA LYS A 537 1.90 28.85 1.74
C LYS A 537 2.89 29.76 2.49
N ASP A 538 4.04 30.05 1.91
CA ASP A 538 5.07 30.94 2.49
C ASP A 538 4.78 32.45 2.29
N TRP A 539 3.79 32.80 1.45
CA TRP A 539 3.40 34.18 1.21
C TRP A 539 2.48 34.67 2.32
N THR A 540 2.59 35.95 2.66
CA THR A 540 1.76 36.58 3.69
C THR A 540 1.09 37.81 3.11
N HIS A 541 -0.18 38.04 3.46
CA HIS A 541 -0.95 39.19 3.00
C HIS A 541 -0.95 39.38 1.46
N GLY A 542 -0.92 38.27 0.70
CA GLY A 542 -0.92 38.29 -0.76
C GLY A 542 0.42 38.67 -1.42
N SER A 543 1.53 38.64 -0.67
CA SER A 543 2.87 38.90 -1.21
C SER A 543 3.90 37.92 -0.66
N TYR A 544 4.97 37.69 -1.44
CA TYR A 544 6.13 36.92 -0.99
C TYR A 544 6.86 37.62 0.17
N PRO A 545 7.60 36.88 1.01
CA PRO A 545 8.39 37.45 2.10
C PRO A 545 9.41 38.50 1.65
N GLU A 546 9.77 39.44 2.53
CA GLU A 546 10.77 40.45 2.21
C GLU A 546 12.11 39.79 1.80
N GLY A 547 12.71 40.27 0.71
CA GLY A 547 13.94 39.70 0.13
C GLY A 547 13.74 38.45 -0.73
N TRP A 548 12.51 37.94 -0.91
CA TRP A 548 12.25 36.73 -1.69
C TRP A 548 11.90 36.99 -3.16
N ALA A 549 11.99 38.24 -3.62
CA ALA A 549 11.60 38.64 -4.98
C ALA A 549 12.30 37.81 -6.07
N ASN A 550 13.59 37.51 -5.89
CA ASN A 550 14.43 36.79 -6.84
C ASN A 550 14.59 35.28 -6.54
N LYS A 551 13.80 34.76 -5.59
CA LYS A 551 13.75 33.34 -5.28
C LYS A 551 12.75 32.63 -6.19
N PRO A 552 12.95 31.34 -6.51
CA PRO A 552 11.97 30.58 -7.25
C PRO A 552 10.63 30.57 -6.49
N VAL A 553 9.52 30.67 -7.23
CA VAL A 553 8.19 30.47 -6.66
C VAL A 553 7.99 28.99 -6.35
N THR A 554 7.49 28.70 -5.15
CA THR A 554 7.18 27.36 -4.66
C THR A 554 5.74 27.32 -4.14
N TRP A 555 5.28 26.18 -3.61
CA TRP A 555 3.89 26.00 -3.20
C TRP A 555 2.89 26.28 -4.34
N VAL A 556 3.27 25.85 -5.55
CA VAL A 556 2.48 25.94 -6.78
C VAL A 556 2.27 24.53 -7.33
N SER A 557 1.01 24.21 -7.65
CA SER A 557 0.65 22.94 -8.28
C SER A 557 1.07 22.94 -9.75
N LEU A 558 0.99 21.76 -10.38
CA LEU A 558 1.16 21.65 -11.83
C LEU A 558 0.12 22.52 -12.58
N GLU A 559 -1.10 22.60 -12.07
CA GLU A 559 -2.17 23.45 -12.59
C GLU A 559 -1.83 24.94 -12.49
N ASP A 560 -1.27 25.39 -11.35
CA ASP A 560 -0.83 26.77 -11.15
C ASP A 560 0.32 27.15 -12.10
N ALA A 561 1.29 26.24 -12.27
CA ALA A 561 2.41 26.42 -13.18
C ALA A 561 1.94 26.54 -14.65
N ARG A 562 0.98 25.71 -15.07
CA ARG A 562 0.34 25.79 -16.40
C ARG A 562 -0.44 27.09 -16.59
N ALA A 563 -1.17 27.55 -15.58
CA ALA A 563 -1.92 28.80 -15.63
C ALA A 563 -0.98 30.00 -15.83
N TYR A 564 0.12 30.06 -15.07
CA TYR A 564 1.16 31.07 -15.26
C TYR A 564 1.77 30.99 -16.65
N ALA A 565 2.20 29.79 -17.09
CA ALA A 565 2.86 29.62 -18.38
C ALA A 565 1.97 30.13 -19.51
N LYS A 566 0.68 29.75 -19.50
CA LYS A 566 -0.31 30.21 -20.47
C LYS A 566 -0.45 31.74 -20.48
N TRP A 567 -0.55 32.37 -19.31
CA TRP A 567 -0.63 33.84 -19.20
C TRP A 567 0.62 34.52 -19.76
N ALA A 568 1.80 33.96 -19.51
CA ALA A 568 3.07 34.48 -19.99
C ALA A 568 3.30 34.23 -21.50
N GLY A 569 2.38 33.57 -22.20
CA GLY A 569 2.54 33.16 -23.60
C GLY A 569 3.57 32.03 -23.78
N LYS A 570 3.79 31.24 -22.73
CA LYS A 570 4.77 30.15 -22.64
C LYS A 570 4.06 28.80 -22.41
N ARG A 571 4.85 27.74 -22.27
CA ARG A 571 4.41 26.41 -21.82
C ARG A 571 5.42 25.82 -20.82
N LEU A 572 5.07 24.74 -20.14
CA LEU A 572 6.08 23.93 -19.44
C LEU A 572 6.96 23.21 -20.49
N PRO A 573 8.25 23.00 -20.20
CA PRO A 573 9.10 22.19 -21.07
C PRO A 573 8.66 20.72 -21.00
N HIS A 574 8.80 20.01 -22.11
CA HIS A 574 8.84 18.56 -22.06
C HIS A 574 10.13 18.11 -21.33
N GLU A 575 10.11 16.92 -20.75
CA GLU A 575 11.23 16.35 -20.02
C GLU A 575 12.48 16.22 -20.90
N TRP A 576 12.33 15.83 -22.16
CA TRP A 576 13.45 15.75 -23.09
C TRP A 576 14.02 17.12 -23.47
N GLU A 577 13.20 18.17 -23.51
CA GLU A 577 13.66 19.54 -23.73
C GLU A 577 14.44 20.05 -22.51
N TRP A 578 13.93 19.75 -21.32
CA TRP A 578 14.61 20.04 -20.06
C TRP A 578 15.96 19.33 -19.99
N GLN A 579 15.99 18.02 -20.30
CA GLN A 579 17.23 17.24 -20.29
C GLN A 579 18.23 17.80 -21.29
N TYR A 580 17.79 18.08 -22.53
CA TYR A 580 18.69 18.62 -23.54
C TYR A 580 19.22 20.02 -23.16
N ALA A 581 18.36 20.90 -22.65
CA ALA A 581 18.77 22.23 -22.18
C ALA A 581 19.80 22.17 -21.04
N ALA A 582 19.80 21.09 -20.25
CA ALA A 582 20.75 20.85 -19.19
C ALA A 582 22.03 20.15 -19.66
N GLN A 583 21.90 19.17 -20.56
CA GLN A 583 22.97 18.25 -20.93
C GLN A 583 23.78 18.72 -22.14
N GLY A 584 23.17 19.41 -23.09
CA GLY A 584 23.76 19.53 -24.43
C GLY A 584 23.80 18.17 -25.13
N SER A 585 24.84 17.94 -25.96
CA SER A 585 24.96 16.75 -26.81
C SER A 585 26.13 15.84 -26.46
N ASP A 586 26.72 15.98 -25.27
CA ASP A 586 27.92 15.25 -24.85
C ASP A 586 27.68 14.24 -23.72
N SER A 587 26.40 13.97 -23.41
CA SER A 587 25.98 12.99 -22.41
C SER A 587 26.52 13.23 -21.00
N ARG A 588 26.84 14.48 -20.63
CA ARG A 588 27.26 14.84 -19.27
C ARG A 588 26.24 14.41 -18.20
N VAL A 589 26.74 14.15 -16.99
CA VAL A 589 25.94 13.67 -15.85
C VAL A 589 25.20 14.80 -15.14
N TYR A 590 25.83 15.97 -15.03
CA TYR A 590 25.30 17.19 -14.42
C TYR A 590 25.42 18.35 -15.43
N PRO A 591 24.71 19.47 -15.27
CA PRO A 591 24.78 20.60 -16.19
C PRO A 591 26.21 21.11 -16.45
N TRP A 592 27.04 21.12 -15.41
CA TRP A 592 28.42 21.59 -15.44
C TRP A 592 29.45 20.52 -15.88
N GLY A 593 29.08 19.25 -15.98
CA GLY A 593 29.98 18.18 -16.42
C GLY A 593 29.70 16.83 -15.77
N SER A 594 30.70 15.95 -15.77
CA SER A 594 30.54 14.56 -15.28
C SER A 594 30.88 14.36 -13.81
N GLN A 595 31.54 15.35 -13.17
CA GLN A 595 31.92 15.28 -11.75
C GLN A 595 31.00 16.18 -10.92
N TRP A 596 30.66 15.74 -9.71
CA TRP A 596 29.84 16.54 -8.80
C TRP A 596 30.60 17.78 -8.33
N GLU A 597 29.96 18.95 -8.38
CA GLU A 597 30.51 20.21 -7.89
C GLU A 597 29.58 20.80 -6.83
N ALA A 598 29.94 20.63 -5.55
CA ALA A 598 29.12 21.08 -4.44
C ALA A 598 28.82 22.60 -4.44
N ALA A 599 29.63 23.38 -5.15
CA ALA A 599 29.53 24.83 -5.20
C ALA A 599 28.84 25.34 -6.48
N ALA A 600 28.22 24.42 -7.23
CA ALA A 600 27.33 24.65 -8.36
C ALA A 600 25.84 24.54 -7.98
N VAL A 601 25.53 24.20 -6.72
CA VAL A 601 24.19 24.03 -6.18
C VAL A 601 24.08 24.63 -4.78
N PRO A 602 22.85 24.89 -4.27
CA PRO A 602 22.66 25.24 -2.87
C PRO A 602 23.19 24.17 -1.91
N VAL A 603 23.61 24.60 -0.71
CA VAL A 603 23.95 23.67 0.38
C VAL A 603 22.71 22.86 0.76
N ALA A 604 22.82 21.54 0.95
CA ALA A 604 21.66 20.74 1.36
C ALA A 604 21.08 21.22 2.71
N GLU A 605 19.75 21.34 2.81
CA GLU A 605 19.02 21.51 4.06
C GLU A 605 18.67 20.14 4.64
N THR A 606 19.32 19.77 5.74
CA THR A 606 19.13 18.46 6.39
C THR A 606 18.35 18.56 7.70
N ARG A 607 17.98 19.78 8.13
CA ARG A 607 17.20 20.00 9.35
C ARG A 607 15.72 19.73 9.11
N ARG A 608 15.00 19.49 10.21
CA ARG A 608 13.52 19.33 10.23
C ARG A 608 12.74 20.59 9.82
N VAL A 609 13.41 21.74 9.79
CA VAL A 609 12.83 23.03 9.37
C VAL A 609 13.49 23.45 8.09
N MET A 610 12.68 23.66 7.05
CA MET A 610 13.15 24.08 5.75
C MET A 610 13.37 25.60 5.75
N ARG A 611 14.56 26.03 5.30
CA ARG A 611 14.79 27.44 4.93
C ARG A 611 14.21 27.72 3.54
N GLY A 612 14.08 28.98 3.13
CA GLY A 612 13.71 29.32 1.75
C GLY A 612 14.80 28.96 0.73
N PRO A 613 14.45 28.79 -0.56
CA PRO A 613 15.40 28.51 -1.63
C PRO A 613 16.43 29.64 -1.80
N ASP A 614 17.53 29.34 -2.49
CA ASP A 614 18.48 30.37 -2.88
C ASP A 614 17.92 31.20 -4.04
N ASP A 615 18.45 32.41 -4.21
CA ASP A 615 18.11 33.27 -5.34
C ASP A 615 18.53 32.60 -6.66
N VAL A 616 17.73 32.77 -7.72
CA VAL A 616 17.89 32.00 -8.95
C VAL A 616 19.22 32.22 -9.69
N ASN A 617 19.97 33.27 -9.34
CA ASN A 617 21.28 33.61 -9.91
C ASN A 617 22.45 33.42 -8.93
N ALA A 618 22.22 32.74 -7.81
CA ALA A 618 23.24 32.53 -6.77
C ALA A 618 24.31 31.48 -7.17
N HIS A 619 23.99 30.60 -8.13
CA HIS A 619 24.82 29.45 -8.50
C HIS A 619 25.25 29.44 -9.97
N PRO A 620 25.99 30.45 -10.46
CA PRO A 620 26.34 30.55 -11.88
C PRO A 620 27.26 29.43 -12.39
N ARG A 621 27.95 28.70 -11.48
CA ARG A 621 28.70 27.48 -11.83
C ARG A 621 27.80 26.29 -12.17
N GLY A 622 26.53 26.35 -11.78
CA GLY A 622 25.50 25.38 -12.12
C GLY A 622 24.96 25.50 -13.54
N ALA A 623 25.48 26.45 -14.33
CA ALA A 623 25.01 26.70 -15.69
C ALA A 623 25.27 25.51 -16.63
N SER A 624 24.29 25.21 -17.48
CA SER A 624 24.43 24.27 -18.59
C SER A 624 25.32 24.85 -19.71
N PRO A 625 25.69 24.06 -20.74
CA PRO A 625 26.41 24.56 -21.92
C PRO A 625 25.74 25.74 -22.62
N PHE A 626 24.42 25.85 -22.48
CA PHE A 626 23.63 26.92 -23.08
C PHE A 626 23.49 28.14 -22.17
N GLY A 627 23.96 28.06 -20.92
CA GLY A 627 23.83 29.13 -19.92
C GLY A 627 22.53 29.10 -19.14
N VAL A 628 21.82 27.96 -19.14
CA VAL A 628 20.62 27.75 -18.31
C VAL A 628 21.07 27.37 -16.91
N GLU A 629 20.62 28.10 -15.89
CA GLU A 629 21.05 27.96 -14.49
C GLU A 629 19.96 27.31 -13.62
N ASP A 630 20.35 26.87 -12.42
CA ASP A 630 19.46 26.24 -11.44
C ASP A 630 18.65 25.05 -11.99
N LEU A 631 19.29 24.23 -12.82
CA LEU A 631 18.71 22.97 -13.30
C LEU A 631 18.88 21.84 -12.28
N VAL A 632 19.79 21.95 -11.31
CA VAL A 632 20.00 20.93 -10.28
C VAL A 632 20.05 21.56 -8.90
N GLY A 633 19.33 20.98 -7.94
CA GLY A 633 19.54 21.20 -6.50
C GLY A 633 18.86 22.41 -5.85
N ASN A 634 18.25 23.36 -6.57
CA ASN A 634 17.49 24.44 -5.93
C ASN A 634 16.04 23.99 -5.65
N VAL A 635 15.18 24.00 -6.67
CA VAL A 635 13.83 23.46 -6.57
C VAL A 635 13.62 22.40 -7.65
N TRP A 636 12.80 21.40 -7.32
CA TRP A 636 12.23 20.49 -8.30
C TRP A 636 11.43 21.29 -9.33
N GLN A 637 11.41 20.82 -10.57
CA GLN A 637 10.76 21.53 -11.67
C GLN A 637 9.75 20.66 -12.40
N TRP A 638 8.51 21.14 -12.47
CA TRP A 638 7.43 20.53 -13.23
C TRP A 638 7.77 20.43 -14.73
N THR A 639 7.54 19.26 -15.32
CA THR A 639 7.59 19.04 -16.78
C THR A 639 6.30 18.39 -17.31
N ASP A 640 6.37 17.11 -17.67
CA ASP A 640 5.27 16.32 -18.23
C ASP A 640 4.37 15.76 -17.13
N GLU A 641 3.17 15.35 -17.56
CA GLU A 641 2.21 14.64 -16.72
C GLU A 641 1.82 13.35 -17.41
N PHE A 642 1.65 12.29 -16.63
CA PHE A 642 1.14 11.00 -17.07
C PHE A 642 -0.14 10.67 -16.33
N VAL A 643 -1.08 10.03 -17.04
CA VAL A 643 -2.38 9.66 -16.50
C VAL A 643 -2.79 8.27 -16.98
N ASP A 644 -3.38 7.51 -16.08
CA ASP A 644 -4.15 6.31 -16.39
C ASP A 644 -5.53 6.35 -15.69
N GLU A 645 -6.23 5.21 -15.66
CA GLU A 645 -7.54 5.09 -15.04
C GLU A 645 -7.52 5.36 -13.51
N HIS A 646 -6.43 4.97 -12.83
CA HIS A 646 -6.26 5.02 -11.38
C HIS A 646 -5.32 6.12 -10.91
N THR A 647 -4.30 6.51 -11.66
CA THR A 647 -3.22 7.38 -11.18
C THR A 647 -3.01 8.58 -12.09
N ARG A 648 -2.62 9.71 -11.50
CA ARG A 648 -1.94 10.82 -12.18
C ARG A 648 -0.57 11.02 -11.56
N ALA A 649 0.43 11.34 -12.38
CA ALA A 649 1.75 11.70 -11.88
C ALA A 649 2.33 12.85 -12.69
N GLY A 650 3.01 13.76 -12.01
CA GLY A 650 3.86 14.77 -12.64
C GLY A 650 5.31 14.32 -12.61
N ILE A 651 6.04 14.62 -13.68
CA ILE A 651 7.49 14.43 -13.71
C ILE A 651 8.16 15.65 -13.11
N LEU A 652 9.07 15.38 -12.17
CA LEU A 652 9.91 16.37 -11.53
C LEU A 652 11.38 16.18 -11.91
N ARG A 653 12.04 17.28 -12.26
CA ARG A 653 13.45 17.30 -12.70
C ARG A 653 14.34 18.07 -11.74
N GLY A 654 15.61 17.64 -11.64
CA GLY A 654 16.70 18.42 -11.06
C GLY A 654 16.92 18.26 -9.55
N GLY A 655 16.00 17.67 -8.80
CA GLY A 655 16.10 17.63 -7.34
C GLY A 655 15.90 18.99 -6.68
N SER A 656 16.00 19.02 -5.34
CA SER A 656 15.93 20.24 -4.54
C SER A 656 17.01 20.29 -3.48
N TYR A 657 17.11 21.40 -2.74
CA TYR A 657 18.08 21.53 -1.66
C TYR A 657 17.64 20.80 -0.39
N TYR A 658 16.37 20.41 -0.26
CA TYR A 658 15.86 19.77 0.94
C TYR A 658 16.15 18.27 0.95
N GLN A 659 16.78 17.78 2.01
CA GLN A 659 17.20 16.38 2.18
C GLN A 659 16.97 15.93 3.63
N PRO A 660 15.74 15.55 4.00
CA PRO A 660 15.45 15.07 5.35
C PRO A 660 16.27 13.82 5.68
N GLN A 661 16.61 13.66 6.96
CA GLN A 661 17.53 12.61 7.43
C GLN A 661 16.80 11.52 8.22
N GLY A 662 17.43 10.35 8.33
CA GLY A 662 16.97 9.25 9.20
C GLY A 662 16.24 8.11 8.48
N SER A 663 15.92 8.26 7.19
CA SER A 663 15.36 7.20 6.37
C SER A 663 15.79 7.34 4.91
N HIS A 664 15.89 6.22 4.21
CA HIS A 664 16.06 6.21 2.76
C HIS A 664 14.72 6.31 2.01
N TRP A 665 13.58 6.13 2.72
CA TRP A 665 12.23 6.18 2.18
C TRP A 665 11.70 7.58 1.87
N TYR A 666 12.45 8.64 2.15
CA TYR A 666 12.08 9.97 1.72
C TYR A 666 12.24 10.12 0.21
N PHE A 667 11.44 11.03 -0.37
CA PHE A 667 11.46 11.33 -1.80
C PHE A 667 12.90 11.56 -2.28
N PRO A 668 13.45 10.65 -3.12
CA PRO A 668 14.85 10.67 -3.49
C PRO A 668 15.16 11.82 -4.46
N GLN A 669 16.44 12.17 -4.60
CA GLN A 669 16.90 13.27 -5.46
C GLN A 669 17.24 12.79 -6.87
N ALA A 670 16.85 13.57 -7.89
CA ALA A 670 17.19 13.36 -9.30
C ALA A 670 18.28 14.35 -9.77
N TYR A 671 19.46 14.32 -9.15
CA TYR A 671 20.53 15.26 -9.51
C TYR A 671 21.23 14.91 -10.81
N LYS A 672 21.24 13.63 -11.22
CA LYS A 672 21.79 13.27 -12.54
C LYS A 672 20.77 13.65 -13.60
N LEU A 673 21.26 14.18 -14.71
CA LEU A 673 20.42 14.57 -15.84
C LEU A 673 19.70 13.38 -16.50
N SER A 674 20.13 12.15 -16.22
CA SER A 674 19.48 10.92 -16.67
C SER A 674 18.46 10.34 -15.68
N GLU A 675 18.06 11.09 -14.65
CA GLU A 675 17.12 10.66 -13.61
C GLU A 675 15.91 11.62 -13.54
N HIS A 676 14.70 11.15 -13.27
CA HIS A 676 13.56 11.99 -12.84
C HIS A 676 12.94 11.47 -11.55
N GLY A 677 12.18 12.32 -10.86
CA GLY A 677 11.21 11.90 -9.85
C GLY A 677 9.79 11.81 -10.42
N LYS A 678 9.12 10.69 -10.19
CA LYS A 678 7.67 10.54 -10.43
C LYS A 678 6.91 10.99 -9.19
N TYR A 679 6.20 12.10 -9.29
CA TYR A 679 5.43 12.67 -8.18
C TYR A 679 3.95 12.36 -8.35
N LEU A 680 3.39 11.53 -7.47
CA LEU A 680 1.99 11.12 -7.57
C LEU A 680 1.06 12.30 -7.19
N LEU A 681 0.00 12.51 -7.97
CA LEU A 681 -0.88 13.66 -7.83
C LEU A 681 -2.26 13.22 -7.31
N MET A 682 -2.72 13.85 -6.24
CA MET A 682 -4.09 13.69 -5.72
C MET A 682 -4.94 14.92 -6.01
N SER A 683 -4.49 16.07 -5.51
CA SER A 683 -5.23 17.33 -5.51
C SER A 683 -4.27 18.52 -5.39
N PRO A 684 -4.53 19.65 -6.04
CA PRO A 684 -3.65 20.82 -5.97
C PRO A 684 -3.32 21.24 -4.52
N GLY A 685 -4.28 21.13 -3.60
CA GLY A 685 -4.08 21.45 -2.19
C GLY A 685 -2.97 20.65 -1.51
N LYS A 686 -2.90 19.35 -1.77
CA LYS A 686 -1.88 18.44 -1.22
C LYS A 686 -0.58 18.49 -2.03
N ASP A 687 -0.69 18.54 -3.35
CA ASP A 687 0.41 18.35 -4.30
C ASP A 687 1.40 19.54 -4.31
N ARG A 688 0.98 20.72 -3.83
CA ARG A 688 1.86 21.88 -3.64
C ARG A 688 2.91 21.57 -2.58
N SER A 689 4.14 21.98 -2.85
CA SER A 689 5.28 21.72 -1.97
C SER A 689 6.26 22.89 -1.91
N ALA A 690 6.91 23.06 -0.75
CA ALA A 690 7.94 24.09 -0.54
C ALA A 690 9.18 23.92 -1.42
N ALA A 691 9.43 22.72 -1.96
CA ALA A 691 10.62 22.41 -2.75
C ALA A 691 10.34 22.29 -4.25
N VAL A 692 9.10 22.51 -4.69
CA VAL A 692 8.68 22.32 -6.08
C VAL A 692 8.29 23.66 -6.69
N GLY A 693 8.94 24.00 -7.79
CA GLY A 693 8.66 25.15 -8.64
C GLY A 693 8.62 24.73 -10.11
N PHE A 694 8.92 25.66 -11.00
CA PHE A 694 8.92 25.37 -12.44
C PHE A 694 9.71 26.41 -13.24
N ARG A 695 9.95 26.08 -14.51
CA ARG A 695 10.43 27.00 -15.54
C ARG A 695 9.60 26.82 -16.80
N CYS A 696 9.63 27.78 -17.70
CA CYS A 696 8.85 27.71 -18.94
C CYS A 696 9.74 27.58 -20.18
N ALA A 697 9.11 27.14 -21.28
CA ALA A 697 9.66 27.09 -22.63
C ALA A 697 8.71 27.79 -23.63
N VAL A 698 9.26 28.17 -24.79
CA VAL A 698 8.55 28.78 -25.93
C VAL A 698 9.10 28.19 -27.23
N ASP A 699 8.21 27.93 -28.18
CA ASP A 699 8.53 27.34 -29.48
C ASP A 699 9.06 28.41 -30.44
N THR A 700 10.00 28.01 -31.31
CA THR A 700 10.58 28.92 -32.32
C THR A 700 9.87 28.84 -33.67
N GLU A 701 9.13 27.76 -33.93
CA GLU A 701 8.52 27.41 -35.22
C GLU A 701 7.25 26.55 -35.10
#